data_AF-A0A3E4GLF9-F1
#
_entry.id   AF-A0A3E4GLF9-F1
#
_cell.length_a   1.000
_cell.length_b   1.000
_cell.length_c   1.000
_cell.angle_alpha   90.00
_cell.angle_beta   90.00
_cell.angle_gamma   90.00
#
_symmetry.space_group_name_H-M   'P 1'
#
loop_
_entity.id
_entity.type
_entity.pdbx_description
1 polymer ?
#
loop_
_entity_poly.entity_id
_entity_poly.type
_entity_poly.pdbx_seq_one_letter_code
_entity_poly.pdbx_strand_id
1 'polypeptide(L)'
;MFKKIAIKTGVLTTVFILAVIVSSYVTNRGNTDMSADMGGATLPRISFTTEGYEVNSLPGYKSDMTLTSMRDTLTPVTNNQLDMNIAKYDNQIQKVYWQVYTLNGKKCIQEGTIKDVQDTVTLNFKNTKILKEERILKVTLYLDNQNIYFYTRIKNSADCNYKKSLDFANDFHNAALENQGDKVESYLETDSSEDSSTYQEVTLASTQSQVTWGSLAPQVSGNVYWEIKECNENYTSLVLKYQVKCTGDTDYADRLYSVKEFFRIRTGEDAQQYLLDYDRTMNQRFDGKTTALNQKGVLVGIAPTDLEYETNTDGTIVAFIEDNQLWHYDKKEDEMSLVFGFADAENMDVRTLCDLHDIRLISVDEKGNTTFTVVGYMNRGVHEGQVGVAVYYFDAEKNSVTEKAFVPSEDGYYLMKEDLGKFVYYSNSDENLYVMIDGTLYLVNLKDNTREVLVKDLEEGQYQVSPDGHLLAYQSEGGKINESQKIIVLNLKTGKSFDITSEGDEYVKPIGFIRNDFAYGTLRGNDAGTNISGQSVYPMYKVDIITQKQEIAKTYEVQDFYILDGYVADNMMTLNRVNRNENTYISTTADYITNNQEKEESNITVETYNDDLRGTLVRLTYENGIKDSKAKILKPKQVLFDKPMVVSFDKPKVKNQYYVYALGSLQGVYEKASYAIQEAEKIKGVVISSSQEYVWESGNTPDIYEVNNMDEFRTGEGESTLAACLNRILKLEGAEDINASTELENGKSPAEILTEATGGEGFDLTGCTPEEIRYTISHETPVIAMLSVDHAVLVIGYTDAKYAYLDPADGERHSATPDEMNGLVSGSGNVFIGYVK
;
A
#
# COMPACT_ATOMS: atom_id res chain seq x y z
N MET A 1 -21.72 70.01 44.89
CA MET A 1 -22.34 68.69 44.62
C MET A 1 -21.88 68.11 43.27
N PHE A 2 -21.90 68.89 42.18
CA PHE A 2 -21.46 68.46 40.84
C PHE A 2 -20.01 67.93 40.72
N LYS A 3 -19.02 68.51 41.41
CA LYS A 3 -17.63 68.01 41.39
C LYS A 3 -17.48 66.59 41.92
N LYS A 4 -18.24 66.20 42.96
CA LYS A 4 -18.19 64.84 43.53
C LYS A 4 -18.88 63.82 42.63
N ILE A 5 -19.90 64.23 41.88
CA ILE A 5 -20.59 63.37 40.90
C ILE A 5 -19.67 63.14 39.70
N ALA A 6 -19.05 64.18 39.15
CA ALA A 6 -18.13 64.06 38.01
C ALA A 6 -16.91 63.16 38.32
N ILE A 7 -16.34 63.26 39.53
CA ILE A 7 -15.22 62.39 39.95
C ILE A 7 -15.70 60.93 40.11
N LYS A 8 -16.88 60.70 40.70
CA LYS A 8 -17.43 59.34 40.83
C LYS A 8 -17.74 58.72 39.47
N THR A 9 -18.31 59.49 38.54
CA THR A 9 -18.58 59.04 37.18
C THR A 9 -17.28 58.72 36.45
N GLY A 10 -16.26 59.59 36.52
CA GLY A 10 -14.96 59.34 35.92
C GLY A 10 -14.29 58.07 36.45
N VAL A 11 -14.26 57.87 37.76
CA VAL A 11 -13.69 56.66 38.38
C VAL A 11 -14.46 55.41 37.97
N LEU A 12 -15.80 55.45 37.95
CA LEU A 12 -16.63 54.32 37.51
C LEU A 12 -16.39 53.98 36.03
N THR A 13 -16.28 54.97 35.16
CA THR A 13 -15.97 54.76 33.74
C THR A 13 -14.57 54.17 33.55
N THR A 14 -13.57 54.65 34.30
CA THR A 14 -12.20 54.10 34.23
C THR A 14 -12.14 52.66 34.76
N VAL A 15 -12.82 52.36 35.87
CA VAL A 15 -12.91 50.99 36.42
C VAL A 15 -13.65 50.07 35.46
N PHE A 16 -14.72 50.53 34.82
CA PHE A 16 -15.45 49.77 33.81
C PHE A 16 -14.57 49.48 32.59
N ILE A 17 -13.85 50.48 32.06
CA ILE A 17 -12.93 50.29 30.93
C ILE A 17 -11.80 49.33 31.31
N LEU A 18 -11.20 49.47 32.50
CA LEU A 18 -10.18 48.53 32.99
C LEU A 18 -10.73 47.12 33.19
N ALA A 19 -11.95 46.97 33.71
CA ALA A 19 -12.60 45.67 33.85
C ALA A 19 -12.91 45.04 32.49
N VAL A 20 -13.32 45.83 31.49
CA VAL A 20 -13.53 45.36 30.11
C VAL A 20 -12.21 44.99 29.44
N ILE A 21 -11.14 45.76 29.63
CA ILE A 21 -9.81 45.43 29.08
C ILE A 21 -9.23 44.19 29.77
N VAL A 22 -9.33 44.07 31.10
CA VAL A 22 -8.86 42.91 31.85
C VAL A 22 -9.72 41.69 31.53
N SER A 23 -11.05 41.82 31.48
CA SER A 23 -11.93 40.73 31.04
C SER A 23 -11.64 40.36 29.60
N SER A 24 -11.50 41.31 28.67
CA SER A 24 -11.12 41.01 27.29
C SER A 24 -9.74 40.34 27.21
N TYR A 25 -8.77 40.72 28.04
CA TYR A 25 -7.44 40.12 28.08
C TYR A 25 -7.44 38.73 28.73
N VAL A 26 -8.29 38.49 29.73
CA VAL A 26 -8.46 37.20 30.41
C VAL A 26 -9.33 36.25 29.59
N THR A 27 -10.34 36.76 28.88
CA THR A 27 -11.21 35.99 27.97
C THR A 27 -10.55 35.77 26.60
N ASN A 28 -9.64 36.63 26.14
CA ASN A 28 -8.88 36.43 24.89
C ASN A 28 -7.50 35.77 25.07
N ARG A 29 -6.93 35.71 26.29
CA ARG A 29 -5.81 34.79 26.54
C ARG A 29 -6.37 33.37 26.67
N GLY A 30 -6.38 32.66 25.55
CA GLY A 30 -6.83 31.27 25.47
C GLY A 30 -8.18 31.09 24.78
N ASN A 31 -8.63 32.02 23.92
CA ASN A 31 -9.83 31.79 23.13
C ASN A 31 -9.52 30.85 21.95
N THR A 32 -9.46 29.55 22.27
CA THR A 32 -9.35 28.39 21.36
C THR A 32 -10.68 28.04 20.67
N ASP A 33 -11.74 28.83 20.87
CA ASP A 33 -13.12 28.47 20.50
C ASP A 33 -13.56 28.92 19.09
N MET A 34 -12.65 29.39 18.25
CA MET A 34 -12.98 29.68 16.84
C MET A 34 -12.78 28.43 15.99
N SER A 35 -13.89 27.84 15.56
CA SER A 35 -13.93 26.71 14.64
C SER A 35 -14.67 27.06 13.35
N ALA A 36 -14.26 26.45 12.23
CA ALA A 36 -14.89 26.62 10.93
C ALA A 36 -14.95 25.30 10.16
N ASP A 37 -15.73 25.32 9.08
CA ASP A 37 -15.75 24.21 8.13
C ASP A 37 -14.40 24.14 7.39
N MET A 38 -14.00 22.92 7.03
CA MET A 38 -12.79 22.71 6.24
C MET A 38 -12.89 23.44 4.89
N GLY A 39 -11.83 24.15 4.51
CA GLY A 39 -11.79 24.86 3.22
C GLY A 39 -12.01 23.90 2.05
N GLY A 40 -12.78 24.33 1.04
CA GLY A 40 -13.02 23.57 -0.19
C GLY A 40 -11.76 23.31 -1.02
N ALA A 41 -11.82 22.36 -1.95
CA ALA A 41 -10.73 22.09 -2.88
C ALA A 41 -10.56 23.25 -3.87
N THR A 42 -9.31 23.63 -4.15
CA THR A 42 -8.91 24.77 -4.99
C THR A 42 -7.97 24.39 -6.11
N LEU A 43 -7.30 23.23 -6.06
CA LEU A 43 -6.25 22.90 -7.04
C LEU A 43 -6.82 22.49 -8.41
N PRO A 44 -6.08 22.79 -9.50
CA PRO A 44 -6.42 22.30 -10.83
C PRO A 44 -6.20 20.79 -10.95
N ARG A 45 -6.84 20.17 -11.94
CA ARG A 45 -6.56 18.79 -12.37
C ARG A 45 -6.13 18.74 -13.83
N ILE A 46 -5.41 17.68 -14.19
CA ILE A 46 -5.13 17.35 -15.59
C ILE A 46 -5.64 15.96 -15.93
N SER A 47 -5.98 15.72 -17.19
CA SER A 47 -6.32 14.41 -17.74
C SER A 47 -5.78 14.31 -19.17
N PHE A 48 -5.92 13.15 -19.80
CA PHE A 48 -5.41 12.93 -21.16
C PHE A 48 -6.49 12.38 -22.08
N THR A 49 -6.48 12.82 -23.33
CA THR A 49 -7.38 12.29 -24.36
C THR A 49 -6.64 11.31 -25.25
N THR A 50 -7.16 10.09 -25.36
CA THR A 50 -6.63 9.05 -26.24
C THR A 50 -7.74 8.16 -26.79
N GLU A 51 -7.70 7.85 -28.09
CA GLU A 51 -8.65 6.96 -28.77
C GLU A 51 -10.15 7.24 -28.51
N GLY A 52 -10.50 8.51 -28.24
CA GLY A 52 -11.88 8.93 -27.94
C GLY A 52 -12.28 8.89 -26.46
N TYR A 53 -11.38 8.48 -25.57
CA TYR A 53 -11.56 8.43 -24.12
C TYR A 53 -10.79 9.56 -23.43
N GLU A 54 -11.35 10.08 -22.34
CA GLU A 54 -10.62 10.89 -21.36
C GLU A 54 -10.18 9.97 -20.22
N VAL A 55 -8.88 9.84 -20.03
CA VAL A 55 -8.26 8.91 -19.08
C VAL A 55 -7.30 9.62 -18.13
N ASN A 56 -7.00 8.96 -17.02
CA ASN A 56 -5.98 9.35 -16.04
C ASN A 56 -6.18 10.79 -15.56
N SER A 57 -7.32 11.07 -14.92
CA SER A 57 -7.52 12.35 -14.22
C SER A 57 -6.59 12.40 -13.02
N LEU A 58 -5.54 13.22 -13.07
CA LEU A 58 -4.48 13.29 -12.06
C LEU A 58 -4.72 14.41 -11.04
N PRO A 59 -4.48 14.15 -9.74
CA PRO A 59 -4.49 15.20 -8.72
C PRO A 59 -3.20 16.02 -8.77
N GLY A 60 -3.27 17.27 -8.32
CA GLY A 60 -2.15 18.20 -8.32
C GLY A 60 -1.41 18.23 -6.99
N TYR A 61 -0.09 18.09 -7.01
CA TYR A 61 0.76 18.11 -5.81
C TYR A 61 1.37 19.50 -5.61
N LYS A 62 1.42 19.99 -4.36
CA LYS A 62 2.10 21.26 -4.00
C LYS A 62 3.61 21.09 -3.75
N SER A 63 4.05 19.86 -3.50
CA SER A 63 5.45 19.50 -3.33
C SER A 63 5.95 18.73 -4.55
N ASP A 64 7.25 18.82 -4.83
CA ASP A 64 7.87 18.00 -5.86
C ASP A 64 8.12 16.60 -5.30
N MET A 65 7.44 15.61 -5.84
CA MET A 65 7.43 14.23 -5.35
C MET A 65 8.64 13.41 -5.85
N THR A 66 9.03 12.40 -5.09
CA THR A 66 9.99 11.37 -5.50
C THR A 66 9.47 10.64 -6.74
N LEU A 67 10.14 10.81 -7.89
CA LEU A 67 9.68 10.28 -9.18
C LEU A 67 9.38 8.76 -9.13
N THR A 68 10.26 7.97 -8.52
CA THR A 68 10.10 6.50 -8.45
C THR A 68 8.92 6.06 -7.59
N SER A 69 8.40 6.93 -6.71
CA SER A 69 7.18 6.65 -5.93
C SER A 69 5.87 6.97 -6.67
N MET A 70 5.93 7.70 -7.80
CA MET A 70 4.77 8.22 -8.52
C MET A 70 4.38 7.34 -9.72
N ARG A 71 4.06 6.06 -9.47
CA ARG A 71 3.80 5.05 -10.51
C ARG A 71 2.35 4.97 -11.03
N ASP A 72 1.38 5.34 -10.19
CA ASP A 72 -0.06 4.98 -10.24
C ASP A 72 -0.71 4.73 -11.63
N THR A 73 -0.50 5.60 -12.62
CA THR A 73 -1.14 5.48 -13.95
C THR A 73 -0.13 5.41 -15.09
N LEU A 74 -0.52 4.78 -16.20
CA LEU A 74 0.21 4.74 -17.46
C LEU A 74 -0.63 5.37 -18.57
N THR A 75 -0.04 6.28 -19.35
CA THR A 75 -0.71 7.02 -20.42
C THR A 75 -0.06 6.70 -21.77
N PRO A 76 -0.73 5.92 -22.65
CA PRO A 76 -0.22 5.63 -23.99
C PRO A 76 -0.11 6.88 -24.86
N VAL A 77 0.98 7.00 -25.62
CA VAL A 77 1.28 8.15 -26.48
C VAL A 77 1.20 7.76 -27.94
N THR A 78 0.31 8.41 -28.69
CA THR A 78 0.06 8.14 -30.10
C THR A 78 0.75 9.16 -31.00
N ASN A 79 1.43 8.71 -32.05
CA ASN A 79 2.10 9.59 -33.04
C ASN A 79 3.09 10.62 -32.45
N ASN A 80 3.74 10.30 -31.33
CA ASN A 80 4.61 11.22 -30.57
C ASN A 80 3.89 12.49 -30.07
N GLN A 81 2.56 12.42 -29.91
CA GLN A 81 1.75 13.51 -29.39
C GLN A 81 0.87 12.99 -28.26
N LEU A 82 0.67 13.83 -27.25
CA LEU A 82 -0.23 13.55 -26.15
C LEU A 82 -1.06 14.80 -25.86
N ASP A 83 -2.36 14.69 -26.01
CA ASP A 83 -3.30 15.77 -25.69
C ASP A 83 -3.65 15.71 -24.20
N MET A 84 -3.37 16.80 -23.50
CA MET A 84 -3.59 16.96 -22.07
C MET A 84 -4.66 18.02 -21.84
N ASN A 85 -5.71 17.67 -21.12
CA ASN A 85 -6.77 18.58 -20.70
C ASN A 85 -6.46 19.16 -19.32
N ILE A 86 -6.87 20.40 -19.08
CA ILE A 86 -6.61 21.15 -17.85
C ILE A 86 -7.94 21.67 -17.29
N ALA A 87 -8.39 21.09 -16.19
CA ALA A 87 -9.51 21.61 -15.41
C ALA A 87 -8.99 22.65 -14.40
N LYS A 88 -9.26 23.94 -14.67
CA LYS A 88 -8.60 25.07 -13.99
C LYS A 88 -9.15 25.40 -12.60
N TYR A 89 -10.44 25.19 -12.33
CA TYR A 89 -11.10 25.50 -11.05
C TYR A 89 -10.71 26.87 -10.47
N ASP A 90 -11.06 27.95 -11.17
CA ASP A 90 -10.74 29.36 -10.85
C ASP A 90 -9.26 29.77 -10.92
N ASN A 91 -8.33 28.84 -11.13
CA ASN A 91 -6.91 29.16 -11.24
C ASN A 91 -6.56 29.80 -12.60
N GLN A 92 -5.60 30.74 -12.55
CA GLN A 92 -4.91 31.25 -13.73
C GLN A 92 -3.60 30.48 -13.92
N ILE A 93 -3.44 29.85 -15.09
CA ILE A 93 -2.26 29.05 -15.43
C ILE A 93 -1.35 29.88 -16.34
N GLN A 94 -0.17 30.24 -15.85
CA GLN A 94 0.78 31.09 -16.58
C GLN A 94 1.55 30.34 -17.66
N LYS A 95 1.95 29.09 -17.35
CA LYS A 95 2.65 28.20 -18.29
C LYS A 95 2.53 26.75 -17.84
N VAL A 96 2.62 25.85 -18.80
CA VAL A 96 2.85 24.41 -18.59
C VAL A 96 4.31 24.12 -18.87
N TYR A 97 4.98 23.46 -17.94
CA TYR A 97 6.31 22.87 -18.12
C TYR A 97 6.19 21.36 -18.00
N TRP A 98 6.89 20.60 -18.82
CA TRP A 98 6.82 19.15 -18.76
C TRP A 98 8.19 18.53 -19.01
N GLN A 99 8.43 17.38 -18.40
CA GLN A 99 9.70 16.67 -18.40
C GLN A 99 9.45 15.16 -18.49
N VAL A 100 10.29 14.48 -19.26
CA VAL A 100 10.28 13.03 -19.45
C VAL A 100 11.56 12.47 -18.84
N TYR A 101 11.42 11.50 -17.94
CA TYR A 101 12.53 10.85 -17.24
C TYR A 101 12.62 9.36 -17.59
N THR A 102 13.80 8.78 -17.41
CA THR A 102 13.94 7.31 -17.27
C THR A 102 13.07 6.81 -16.12
N LEU A 103 12.66 5.52 -16.15
CA LEU A 103 11.80 4.92 -15.11
C LEU A 103 12.41 5.02 -13.70
N ASN A 104 13.72 4.80 -13.58
CA ASN A 104 14.45 5.01 -12.34
C ASN A 104 14.57 6.49 -11.88
N GLY A 105 13.97 7.44 -12.61
CA GLY A 105 13.95 8.87 -12.28
C GLY A 105 15.29 9.61 -12.40
N LYS A 106 16.40 8.92 -12.72
CA LYS A 106 17.76 9.51 -12.66
C LYS A 106 18.07 10.49 -13.79
N LYS A 107 17.49 10.30 -14.98
CA LYS A 107 17.87 11.08 -16.18
C LYS A 107 16.66 11.69 -16.86
N CYS A 108 16.65 13.03 -16.96
CA CYS A 108 15.71 13.73 -17.83
C CYS A 108 16.16 13.59 -19.30
N ILE A 109 15.25 13.07 -20.14
CA ILE A 109 15.49 12.76 -21.55
C ILE A 109 14.97 13.87 -22.46
N GLN A 110 13.85 14.48 -22.08
CA GLN A 110 13.22 15.57 -22.82
C GLN A 110 12.45 16.49 -21.88
N GLU A 111 12.38 17.77 -22.23
CA GLU A 111 11.54 18.76 -21.57
C GLU A 111 10.94 19.74 -22.58
N GLY A 112 9.87 20.45 -22.19
CA GLY A 112 9.20 21.44 -23.01
C GLY A 112 8.41 22.47 -22.19
N THR A 113 8.07 23.60 -22.81
CA THR A 113 7.28 24.68 -22.18
C THR A 113 6.19 25.18 -23.13
N ILE A 114 4.98 25.36 -22.61
CA ILE A 114 3.84 25.94 -23.31
C ILE A 114 3.41 27.19 -22.54
N LYS A 115 3.41 28.35 -23.21
CA LYS A 115 3.07 29.65 -22.59
C LYS A 115 1.64 30.10 -22.89
N ASP A 116 1.07 29.63 -24.00
CA ASP A 116 -0.33 29.89 -24.35
C ASP A 116 -1.16 28.69 -23.89
N VAL A 117 -1.68 28.78 -22.65
CA VAL A 117 -2.32 27.66 -21.96
C VAL A 117 -3.83 27.69 -22.20
N GLN A 118 -4.26 26.92 -23.18
CA GLN A 118 -5.67 26.64 -23.43
C GLN A 118 -6.19 25.52 -22.52
N ASP A 119 -7.47 25.17 -22.62
CA ASP A 119 -8.06 24.07 -21.82
C ASP A 119 -7.53 22.70 -22.24
N THR A 120 -7.09 22.56 -23.49
CA THR A 120 -6.35 21.41 -23.99
C THR A 120 -5.03 21.87 -24.58
N VAL A 121 -3.95 21.16 -24.26
CA VAL A 121 -2.61 21.42 -24.81
C VAL A 121 -1.96 20.12 -25.30
N THR A 122 -1.22 20.20 -26.40
CA THR A 122 -0.54 19.04 -26.99
C THR A 122 0.93 19.01 -26.59
N LEU A 123 1.36 17.92 -25.94
CA LEU A 123 2.76 17.63 -25.65
C LEU A 123 3.37 16.91 -26.87
N ASN A 124 4.52 17.39 -27.35
CA ASN A 124 5.17 16.87 -28.56
C ASN A 124 6.52 16.20 -28.23
N PHE A 125 6.64 14.90 -28.47
CA PHE A 125 7.86 14.12 -28.21
C PHE A 125 8.77 14.12 -29.44
N LYS A 126 10.08 14.30 -29.25
CA LYS A 126 11.03 14.58 -30.36
C LYS A 126 11.12 13.44 -31.39
N ASN A 127 10.97 12.19 -30.96
CA ASN A 127 10.86 11.01 -31.83
C ASN A 127 10.48 9.77 -31.00
N THR A 128 10.14 8.68 -31.71
CA THR A 128 9.68 7.41 -31.13
C THR A 128 10.72 6.71 -30.26
N LYS A 129 12.04 6.99 -30.40
CA LYS A 129 13.07 6.33 -29.58
C LYS A 129 12.94 6.65 -28.09
N ILE A 130 12.42 7.83 -27.76
CA ILE A 130 12.19 8.23 -26.36
C ILE A 130 11.15 7.33 -25.69
N LEU A 131 10.17 6.87 -26.48
CA LEU A 131 9.02 6.07 -26.07
C LEU A 131 9.21 4.57 -26.34
N LYS A 132 10.40 4.14 -26.80
CA LYS A 132 10.73 2.71 -27.01
C LYS A 132 10.64 1.91 -25.71
N GLU A 133 10.95 2.58 -24.61
CA GLU A 133 10.78 2.06 -23.26
C GLU A 133 9.78 2.98 -22.55
N GLU A 134 9.20 2.46 -21.49
CA GLU A 134 8.35 3.24 -20.60
C GLU A 134 9.15 4.36 -19.90
N ARG A 135 8.47 5.45 -19.57
CA ARG A 135 9.07 6.68 -19.01
C ARG A 135 8.15 7.32 -17.98
N ILE A 136 8.73 8.14 -17.10
CA ILE A 136 7.94 9.01 -16.23
C ILE A 136 7.72 10.36 -16.91
N LEU A 137 6.47 10.81 -17.00
CA LEU A 137 6.09 12.15 -17.38
C LEU A 137 5.76 12.96 -16.12
N LYS A 138 6.53 14.03 -15.90
CA LYS A 138 6.25 15.06 -14.90
C LYS A 138 5.73 16.31 -15.59
N VAL A 139 4.58 16.81 -15.17
CA VAL A 139 4.01 18.08 -15.62
C VAL A 139 4.00 19.06 -14.45
N THR A 140 4.30 20.33 -14.72
CA THR A 140 4.23 21.42 -13.75
C THR A 140 3.39 22.56 -14.32
N LEU A 141 2.28 22.85 -13.64
CA LEU A 141 1.50 24.05 -13.89
C LEU A 141 2.02 25.17 -13.00
N TYR A 142 2.40 26.29 -13.62
CA TYR A 142 2.83 27.49 -12.90
C TYR A 142 1.62 28.40 -12.71
N LEU A 143 1.21 28.57 -11.45
CA LEU A 143 0.18 29.51 -11.05
C LEU A 143 0.85 30.78 -10.50
N ASP A 144 0.08 31.81 -10.17
CA ASP A 144 0.62 33.10 -9.73
C ASP A 144 1.54 33.01 -8.49
N ASN A 145 1.20 32.14 -7.54
CA ASN A 145 1.87 32.08 -6.22
C ASN A 145 2.42 30.69 -5.87
N GLN A 146 2.27 29.69 -6.74
CA GLN A 146 2.69 28.31 -6.46
C GLN A 146 2.85 27.51 -7.76
N ASN A 147 3.59 26.41 -7.66
CA ASN A 147 3.68 25.40 -8.72
C ASN A 147 2.86 24.18 -8.29
N ILE A 148 2.16 23.59 -9.24
CA ILE A 148 1.41 22.34 -9.04
C ILE A 148 2.00 21.27 -9.95
N TYR A 149 2.38 20.14 -9.37
CA TYR A 149 3.05 19.03 -10.04
C TYR A 149 2.09 17.88 -10.30
N PHE A 150 2.27 17.17 -11.41
CA PHE A 150 1.48 16.02 -11.82
C PHE A 150 2.39 14.96 -12.41
N TYR A 151 2.06 13.68 -12.19
CA TYR A 151 2.91 12.55 -12.53
C TYR A 151 2.10 11.41 -13.14
N THR A 152 2.63 10.82 -14.21
CA THR A 152 2.12 9.59 -14.83
C THR A 152 3.27 8.90 -15.55
N ARG A 153 3.11 7.64 -15.91
CA ARG A 153 4.01 6.94 -16.84
C ARG A 153 3.53 7.13 -18.26
N ILE A 154 4.44 7.05 -19.23
CA ILE A 154 4.13 7.13 -20.65
C ILE A 154 4.87 6.04 -21.42
N LYS A 155 4.22 5.51 -22.45
CA LYS A 155 4.79 4.52 -23.38
C LYS A 155 4.21 4.74 -24.77
N ASN A 156 4.88 4.25 -25.80
CA ASN A 156 4.35 4.30 -27.15
C ASN A 156 3.08 3.46 -27.26
N SER A 157 2.01 4.05 -27.80
CA SER A 157 0.72 3.40 -27.99
C SER A 157 0.78 2.21 -28.95
N ALA A 158 1.79 2.14 -29.82
CA ALA A 158 1.96 1.03 -30.77
C ALA A 158 2.35 -0.29 -30.10
N ASP A 159 2.90 -0.22 -28.89
CA ASP A 159 3.35 -1.39 -28.11
C ASP A 159 2.25 -1.84 -27.12
N CYS A 160 1.02 -1.40 -27.35
CA CYS A 160 -0.10 -1.46 -26.44
C CYS A 160 -1.40 -1.77 -27.20
N ASN A 161 -2.13 -2.83 -26.82
CA ASN A 161 -3.44 -3.14 -27.42
C ASN A 161 -4.63 -2.44 -26.71
N TYR A 162 -4.38 -1.33 -26.00
CA TYR A 162 -5.31 -0.69 -25.07
C TYR A 162 -6.64 -0.21 -25.65
N LYS A 163 -6.70 0.24 -26.92
CA LYS A 163 -7.97 0.73 -27.49
C LYS A 163 -9.07 -0.33 -27.41
N LYS A 164 -8.75 -1.55 -27.84
CA LYS A 164 -9.71 -2.66 -27.83
C LYS A 164 -10.11 -3.04 -26.41
N SER A 165 -9.19 -2.94 -25.46
CA SER A 165 -9.47 -3.16 -24.04
C SER A 165 -10.38 -2.07 -23.46
N LEU A 166 -10.21 -0.79 -23.84
CA LEU A 166 -11.11 0.31 -23.47
C LEU A 166 -12.52 0.08 -24.04
N ASP A 167 -12.61 -0.25 -25.33
CA ASP A 167 -13.90 -0.56 -25.99
C ASP A 167 -14.59 -1.74 -25.28
N PHE A 168 -13.85 -2.83 -25.01
CA PHE A 168 -14.37 -4.01 -24.31
C PHE A 168 -14.85 -3.72 -22.89
N ALA A 169 -14.04 -3.04 -22.09
CA ALA A 169 -14.41 -2.69 -20.72
C ALA A 169 -15.66 -1.80 -20.71
N ASN A 170 -15.77 -0.85 -21.66
CA ASN A 170 -16.95 -0.02 -21.79
C ASN A 170 -18.20 -0.84 -22.16
N ASP A 171 -18.08 -1.79 -23.09
CA ASP A 171 -19.20 -2.64 -23.49
C ASP A 171 -19.64 -3.57 -22.35
N PHE A 172 -18.68 -4.16 -21.62
CA PHE A 172 -18.96 -4.99 -20.44
C PHE A 172 -19.63 -4.18 -19.34
N HIS A 173 -19.06 -3.02 -18.97
CA HIS A 173 -19.57 -2.11 -17.96
C HIS A 173 -21.02 -1.70 -18.25
N ASN A 174 -21.31 -1.27 -19.49
CA ASN A 174 -22.66 -0.87 -19.90
C ASN A 174 -23.62 -2.07 -19.92
N ALA A 175 -23.18 -3.25 -20.40
CA ALA A 175 -23.99 -4.46 -20.36
C ALA A 175 -24.35 -4.86 -18.92
N ALA A 176 -23.41 -4.74 -17.98
CA ALA A 176 -23.64 -4.99 -16.56
C ALA A 176 -24.66 -4.02 -15.98
N LEU A 177 -24.51 -2.71 -16.21
CA LEU A 177 -25.46 -1.68 -15.74
C LEU A 177 -26.87 -1.85 -16.34
N GLU A 178 -26.97 -2.24 -17.61
CA GLU A 178 -28.23 -2.45 -18.32
C GLU A 178 -28.86 -3.83 -18.07
N ASN A 179 -28.27 -4.64 -17.19
CA ASN A 179 -28.70 -5.99 -16.87
C ASN A 179 -28.79 -6.92 -18.10
N GLN A 180 -27.83 -6.80 -19.02
CA GLN A 180 -27.69 -7.62 -20.24
C GLN A 180 -26.80 -8.84 -19.97
N GLY A 181 -27.31 -9.74 -19.13
CA GLY A 181 -26.53 -10.86 -18.63
C GLY A 181 -25.99 -11.82 -19.71
N ASP A 182 -26.69 -11.98 -20.83
CA ASP A 182 -26.28 -12.78 -21.98
C ASP A 182 -24.97 -12.29 -22.65
N LYS A 183 -24.61 -11.02 -22.44
CA LYS A 183 -23.36 -10.44 -22.95
C LYS A 183 -22.17 -10.58 -22.00
N VAL A 184 -22.40 -10.90 -20.73
CA VAL A 184 -21.34 -11.02 -19.71
C VAL A 184 -21.10 -12.46 -19.26
N GLU A 185 -22.12 -13.31 -19.32
CA GLU A 185 -22.10 -14.70 -18.80
C GLU A 185 -20.95 -15.53 -19.35
N SER A 186 -20.59 -15.37 -20.63
CA SER A 186 -19.51 -16.13 -21.26
C SER A 186 -18.10 -15.84 -20.72
N TYR A 187 -17.94 -14.76 -19.93
CA TYR A 187 -16.66 -14.37 -19.33
C TYR A 187 -16.54 -14.79 -17.86
N LEU A 188 -17.61 -15.29 -17.25
CA LEU A 188 -17.62 -15.65 -15.83
C LEU A 188 -17.04 -17.04 -15.63
N GLU A 189 -16.30 -17.19 -14.54
CA GLU A 189 -15.73 -18.44 -14.05
C GLU A 189 -16.49 -18.86 -12.79
N THR A 190 -17.82 -18.78 -12.84
CA THR A 190 -18.68 -18.91 -11.66
C THR A 190 -18.41 -20.19 -10.88
N ASP A 191 -18.09 -20.02 -9.60
CA ASP A 191 -17.89 -21.11 -8.66
C ASP A 191 -19.10 -21.20 -7.72
N SER A 192 -19.75 -22.37 -7.67
CA SER A 192 -20.89 -22.60 -6.78
C SER A 192 -20.55 -22.57 -5.28
N SER A 193 -19.26 -22.57 -4.93
CA SER A 193 -18.78 -22.47 -3.54
C SER A 193 -18.55 -21.03 -3.07
N GLU A 194 -18.54 -20.06 -3.98
CA GLU A 194 -18.36 -18.64 -3.68
C GLU A 194 -19.61 -18.00 -3.06
N ASP A 195 -19.40 -16.91 -2.31
CA ASP A 195 -20.50 -16.16 -1.71
C ASP A 195 -21.33 -15.43 -2.78
N SER A 196 -22.50 -15.99 -3.08
CA SER A 196 -23.46 -15.42 -4.03
C SER A 196 -24.40 -14.38 -3.43
N SER A 197 -24.19 -14.00 -2.15
CA SER A 197 -25.11 -13.13 -1.42
C SER A 197 -24.69 -11.66 -1.37
N THR A 198 -23.43 -11.31 -1.60
CA THR A 198 -22.94 -9.93 -1.49
C THR A 198 -22.89 -9.20 -2.83
N TYR A 199 -23.08 -7.88 -2.79
CA TYR A 199 -22.77 -6.96 -3.89
C TYR A 199 -21.57 -6.06 -3.57
N GLN A 200 -20.98 -6.19 -2.37
CA GLN A 200 -19.88 -5.34 -1.93
C GLN A 200 -18.60 -5.61 -2.70
N GLU A 201 -18.33 -6.88 -3.04
CA GLU A 201 -17.24 -7.32 -3.90
C GLU A 201 -17.83 -8.33 -4.89
N VAL A 202 -17.54 -8.13 -6.18
CA VAL A 202 -18.05 -8.96 -7.27
C VAL A 202 -16.91 -9.23 -8.24
N THR A 203 -16.59 -10.51 -8.43
CA THR A 203 -15.47 -10.98 -9.24
C THR A 203 -15.93 -11.85 -10.40
N LEU A 204 -15.00 -12.41 -11.17
CA LEU A 204 -15.32 -13.42 -12.21
C LEU A 204 -15.97 -14.68 -11.65
N ALA A 205 -15.72 -15.02 -10.38
CA ALA A 205 -16.29 -16.19 -9.73
C ALA A 205 -17.74 -15.95 -9.25
N SER A 206 -18.19 -14.69 -9.23
CA SER A 206 -19.56 -14.34 -8.86
C SER A 206 -20.60 -14.81 -9.89
N THR A 207 -21.86 -14.81 -9.48
CA THR A 207 -22.97 -15.16 -10.37
C THR A 207 -23.23 -14.04 -11.39
N GLN A 208 -23.82 -14.41 -12.53
CA GLN A 208 -24.30 -13.46 -13.54
C GLN A 208 -25.20 -12.37 -12.94
N SER A 209 -26.07 -12.72 -11.98
CA SER A 209 -26.95 -11.76 -11.30
C SER A 209 -26.17 -10.73 -10.49
N GLN A 210 -25.11 -11.13 -9.77
CA GLN A 210 -24.28 -10.19 -9.01
C GLN A 210 -23.55 -9.23 -9.95
N VAL A 211 -22.94 -9.76 -11.02
CA VAL A 211 -22.23 -8.95 -12.04
C VAL A 211 -23.18 -7.94 -12.69
N THR A 212 -24.42 -8.34 -13.00
CA THR A 212 -25.45 -7.48 -13.60
C THR A 212 -26.31 -6.70 -12.59
N TRP A 213 -25.86 -6.58 -11.34
CA TRP A 213 -26.51 -5.82 -10.27
C TRP A 213 -27.91 -6.33 -9.85
N GLY A 214 -28.32 -7.48 -10.35
CA GLY A 214 -29.58 -8.14 -10.03
C GLY A 214 -30.78 -7.20 -10.15
N SER A 215 -31.46 -6.97 -9.03
CA SER A 215 -32.64 -6.08 -8.97
C SER A 215 -32.32 -4.66 -8.49
N LEU A 216 -31.05 -4.32 -8.24
CA LEU A 216 -30.66 -3.00 -7.73
C LEU A 216 -30.90 -1.86 -8.73
N ALA A 217 -30.91 -2.16 -10.03
CA ALA A 217 -31.13 -1.21 -11.12
C ALA A 217 -30.29 0.09 -10.94
N PRO A 218 -28.96 -0.03 -11.01
CA PRO A 218 -28.04 1.09 -10.77
C PRO A 218 -28.16 2.17 -11.85
N GLN A 219 -28.01 3.43 -11.45
CA GLN A 219 -27.87 4.58 -12.34
C GLN A 219 -26.62 5.36 -11.97
N VAL A 220 -25.72 5.57 -12.92
CA VAL A 220 -24.50 6.37 -12.72
C VAL A 220 -24.87 7.79 -12.31
N SER A 221 -24.27 8.26 -11.22
CA SER A 221 -24.40 9.61 -10.70
C SER A 221 -23.09 10.35 -10.91
N GLY A 222 -23.04 11.25 -11.90
CA GLY A 222 -21.84 11.99 -12.27
C GLY A 222 -21.09 11.35 -13.44
N ASN A 223 -19.75 11.44 -13.42
CA ASN A 223 -18.89 10.91 -14.47
C ASN A 223 -18.32 9.53 -14.09
N VAL A 224 -17.93 8.76 -15.10
CA VAL A 224 -17.07 7.57 -14.95
C VAL A 224 -15.63 7.98 -15.24
N TYR A 225 -14.76 7.87 -14.24
CA TYR A 225 -13.35 8.21 -14.39
C TYR A 225 -12.55 6.96 -14.75
N TRP A 226 -11.82 7.03 -15.86
CA TRP A 226 -11.04 5.92 -16.41
C TRP A 226 -9.57 6.09 -16.06
N GLU A 227 -8.97 5.03 -15.53
CA GLU A 227 -7.53 4.96 -15.23
C GLU A 227 -6.92 3.76 -15.96
N ILE A 228 -5.88 3.99 -16.75
CA ILE A 228 -5.06 2.93 -17.33
C ILE A 228 -3.92 2.69 -16.35
N LYS A 229 -3.85 1.48 -15.81
CA LYS A 229 -2.88 1.08 -14.79
C LYS A 229 -1.66 0.41 -15.40
N GLU A 230 -1.88 -0.53 -16.31
CA GLU A 230 -0.82 -1.22 -17.04
C GLU A 230 -1.23 -1.42 -18.48
N CYS A 231 -0.26 -1.38 -19.40
CA CYS A 231 -0.51 -1.73 -20.78
C CYS A 231 0.75 -2.19 -21.52
N ASN A 232 0.65 -3.35 -22.15
CA ASN A 232 1.65 -3.89 -23.05
C ASN A 232 0.98 -4.58 -24.25
N GLU A 233 1.76 -5.34 -25.02
CA GLU A 233 1.27 -6.05 -26.20
C GLU A 233 0.25 -7.15 -25.86
N ASN A 234 0.38 -7.75 -24.67
CA ASN A 234 -0.40 -8.91 -24.25
C ASN A 234 -1.67 -8.49 -23.50
N TYR A 235 -1.58 -7.58 -22.53
CA TYR A 235 -2.73 -7.18 -21.71
C TYR A 235 -2.80 -5.67 -21.41
N THR A 236 -3.98 -5.25 -20.97
CA THR A 236 -4.24 -3.91 -20.43
C THR A 236 -5.02 -4.04 -19.13
N SER A 237 -4.60 -3.31 -18.11
CA SER A 237 -5.29 -3.21 -16.83
C SER A 237 -5.93 -1.84 -16.68
N LEU A 238 -7.22 -1.80 -16.37
CA LEU A 238 -8.05 -0.60 -16.29
C LEU A 238 -8.76 -0.52 -14.94
N VAL A 239 -9.00 0.69 -14.45
CA VAL A 239 -9.89 0.96 -13.32
C VAL A 239 -10.90 2.03 -13.72
N LEU A 240 -12.18 1.76 -13.45
CA LEU A 240 -13.27 2.72 -13.53
C LEU A 240 -13.67 3.12 -12.11
N LYS A 241 -13.74 4.43 -11.83
CA LYS A 241 -14.24 4.98 -10.57
C LYS A 241 -15.49 5.82 -10.84
N TYR A 242 -16.58 5.52 -10.15
CA TYR A 242 -17.85 6.22 -10.35
C TYR A 242 -18.76 6.05 -9.14
N GLN A 243 -19.89 6.77 -9.14
CA GLN A 243 -20.93 6.61 -8.14
C GLN A 243 -22.22 6.16 -8.80
N VAL A 244 -23.04 5.41 -8.07
CA VAL A 244 -24.37 5.00 -8.54
C VAL A 244 -25.45 5.29 -7.51
N LYS A 245 -26.68 5.43 -7.99
CA LYS A 245 -27.92 5.31 -7.21
C LYS A 245 -28.66 4.05 -7.64
N CYS A 246 -29.06 3.21 -6.69
CA CYS A 246 -29.78 1.97 -6.99
C CYS A 246 -31.29 2.22 -6.98
N THR A 247 -31.87 2.45 -8.16
CA THR A 247 -33.28 2.82 -8.29
C THR A 247 -34.26 1.67 -8.02
N GLY A 248 -33.76 0.43 -7.97
CA GLY A 248 -34.52 -0.74 -7.54
C GLY A 248 -34.88 -0.71 -6.05
N ASP A 249 -34.13 0.03 -5.23
CA ASP A 249 -34.48 0.29 -3.83
C ASP A 249 -35.48 1.46 -3.78
N THR A 250 -36.76 1.16 -4.03
CA THR A 250 -37.80 2.19 -4.15
C THR A 250 -38.04 2.98 -2.86
N ASP A 251 -37.70 2.40 -1.71
CA ASP A 251 -37.84 3.05 -0.42
C ASP A 251 -36.70 4.05 -0.17
N TYR A 252 -35.52 3.83 -0.78
CA TYR A 252 -34.32 4.62 -0.56
C TYR A 252 -33.49 4.87 -1.84
N ALA A 253 -34.17 5.22 -2.94
CA ALA A 253 -33.57 5.40 -4.27
C ALA A 253 -32.51 6.50 -4.36
N ASP A 254 -32.41 7.37 -3.35
CA ASP A 254 -31.40 8.44 -3.27
C ASP A 254 -30.08 8.01 -2.59
N ARG A 255 -29.98 6.77 -2.09
CA ARG A 255 -28.72 6.23 -1.55
C ARG A 255 -27.64 6.25 -2.62
N LEU A 256 -26.47 6.73 -2.23
CA LEU A 256 -25.31 6.82 -3.09
C LEU A 256 -24.34 5.70 -2.75
N TYR A 257 -23.74 5.11 -3.77
CA TYR A 257 -22.74 4.07 -3.63
C TYR A 257 -21.49 4.47 -4.40
N SER A 258 -20.33 4.33 -3.77
CA SER A 258 -19.02 4.51 -4.40
C SER A 258 -18.61 3.18 -5.02
N VAL A 259 -18.21 3.20 -6.30
CA VAL A 259 -17.90 2.00 -7.07
C VAL A 259 -16.51 2.11 -7.69
N LYS A 260 -15.74 1.05 -7.55
CA LYS A 260 -14.48 0.83 -8.26
C LYS A 260 -14.59 -0.48 -9.03
N GLU A 261 -14.33 -0.43 -10.33
CA GLU A 261 -14.43 -1.59 -11.22
C GLU A 261 -13.11 -1.77 -11.97
N PHE A 262 -12.44 -2.88 -11.73
CA PHE A 262 -11.16 -3.24 -12.30
C PHE A 262 -11.34 -4.27 -13.43
N PHE A 263 -10.52 -4.12 -14.48
CA PHE A 263 -10.44 -5.06 -15.59
C PHE A 263 -8.98 -5.38 -15.91
N ARG A 264 -8.66 -6.65 -16.10
CA ARG A 264 -7.43 -7.10 -16.78
C ARG A 264 -7.80 -7.83 -18.05
N ILE A 265 -7.48 -7.25 -19.20
CA ILE A 265 -7.95 -7.72 -20.51
C ILE A 265 -6.75 -8.09 -21.38
N ARG A 266 -6.70 -9.33 -21.86
CA ARG A 266 -5.75 -9.79 -22.87
C ARG A 266 -6.33 -9.64 -24.26
N THR A 267 -5.53 -9.17 -25.21
CA THR A 267 -5.89 -9.14 -26.64
C THR A 267 -5.06 -10.18 -27.39
N GLY A 268 -5.70 -11.23 -27.89
CA GLY A 268 -5.03 -12.27 -28.68
C GLY A 268 -4.68 -11.81 -30.11
N GLU A 269 -3.92 -12.64 -30.83
CA GLU A 269 -3.45 -12.36 -32.20
C GLU A 269 -4.60 -12.07 -33.18
N ASP A 270 -5.71 -12.79 -33.06
CA ASP A 270 -6.93 -12.61 -33.87
C ASP A 270 -7.76 -11.38 -33.44
N ALA A 271 -7.20 -10.49 -32.62
CA ALA A 271 -7.88 -9.34 -32.03
C ALA A 271 -9.05 -9.69 -31.08
N GLN A 272 -9.15 -10.94 -30.61
CA GLN A 272 -10.14 -11.36 -29.63
C GLN A 272 -9.74 -10.91 -28.20
N GLN A 273 -10.70 -10.38 -27.44
CA GLN A 273 -10.50 -9.99 -26.04
C GLN A 273 -10.83 -11.14 -25.10
N TYR A 274 -9.97 -11.33 -24.09
CA TYR A 274 -10.17 -12.24 -22.97
C TYR A 274 -10.13 -11.45 -21.67
N LEU A 275 -11.15 -11.59 -20.84
CA LEU A 275 -11.19 -11.00 -19.51
C LEU A 275 -10.42 -11.94 -18.57
N LEU A 276 -9.19 -11.59 -18.24
CA LEU A 276 -8.32 -12.39 -17.37
C LEU A 276 -8.65 -12.20 -15.89
N ASP A 277 -9.10 -11.00 -15.55
CA ASP A 277 -9.48 -10.65 -14.19
C ASP A 277 -10.50 -9.51 -14.18
N TYR A 278 -11.39 -9.54 -13.21
CA TYR A 278 -12.41 -8.53 -12.98
C TYR A 278 -12.74 -8.49 -11.49
N ASP A 279 -12.74 -7.29 -10.95
CA ASP A 279 -13.11 -7.02 -9.56
C ASP A 279 -13.95 -5.74 -9.49
N ARG A 280 -15.11 -5.80 -8.86
CA ARG A 280 -15.94 -4.62 -8.60
C ARG A 280 -16.26 -4.51 -7.13
N THR A 281 -15.77 -3.44 -6.51
CA THR A 281 -16.15 -3.07 -5.15
C THR A 281 -17.23 -1.98 -5.16
N MET A 282 -18.21 -2.11 -4.26
CA MET A 282 -19.33 -1.19 -4.11
C MET A 282 -19.58 -0.91 -2.63
N ASN A 283 -19.37 0.32 -2.19
CA ASN A 283 -19.59 0.73 -0.81
C ASN A 283 -20.77 1.70 -0.71
N GLN A 284 -21.72 1.42 0.17
CA GLN A 284 -22.84 2.30 0.48
C GLN A 284 -22.33 3.48 1.29
N ARG A 285 -22.45 4.68 0.71
CA ARG A 285 -22.04 5.90 1.39
C ARG A 285 -22.94 6.16 2.59
N PHE A 286 -22.41 5.93 3.79
CA PHE A 286 -23.13 6.16 5.02
C PHE A 286 -23.46 7.65 5.19
N ASP A 287 -24.69 7.98 5.56
CA ASP A 287 -25.15 9.36 5.68
C ASP A 287 -25.72 9.70 7.07
N GLY A 288 -25.76 8.72 7.96
CA GLY A 288 -26.30 8.84 9.32
C GLY A 288 -27.80 9.18 9.40
N LYS A 289 -28.54 9.18 8.29
CA LYS A 289 -29.94 9.62 8.26
C LYS A 289 -30.91 8.54 8.74
N THR A 290 -32.18 8.63 8.33
CA THR A 290 -33.33 7.91 8.88
C THR A 290 -33.25 6.40 8.94
N THR A 291 -32.33 5.77 8.21
CA THR A 291 -32.12 4.31 8.23
C THR A 291 -30.78 3.90 8.82
N ALA A 292 -30.04 4.81 9.42
CA ALA A 292 -28.72 4.54 9.96
C ALA A 292 -28.78 3.74 11.27
N LEU A 293 -29.91 3.75 11.98
CA LEU A 293 -30.07 3.10 13.28
C LEU A 293 -31.33 2.24 13.31
N ASN A 294 -31.27 1.14 14.07
CA ASN A 294 -32.44 0.37 14.51
C ASN A 294 -32.19 -0.19 15.91
N GLN A 295 -33.09 -1.03 16.43
CA GLN A 295 -32.94 -1.61 17.78
C GLN A 295 -31.67 -2.45 17.99
N LYS A 296 -31.06 -2.97 16.91
CA LYS A 296 -29.83 -3.78 16.97
C LYS A 296 -28.59 -2.90 17.02
N GLY A 297 -28.56 -1.77 16.31
CA GLY A 297 -27.35 -0.95 16.22
C GLY A 297 -27.29 -0.05 15.00
N VAL A 298 -26.07 0.26 14.57
CA VAL A 298 -25.78 1.14 13.42
C VAL A 298 -25.77 0.31 12.14
N LEU A 299 -26.63 0.65 11.19
CA LEU A 299 -26.78 -0.02 9.89
C LEU A 299 -25.85 0.65 8.87
N VAL A 300 -24.66 0.08 8.67
CA VAL A 300 -23.64 0.62 7.76
C VAL A 300 -24.10 0.46 6.31
N GLY A 301 -24.57 -0.74 5.96
CA GLY A 301 -25.10 -1.05 4.62
C GLY A 301 -24.19 -2.01 3.86
N ILE A 302 -24.07 -1.83 2.54
CA ILE A 302 -23.11 -2.58 1.73
C ILE A 302 -21.73 -2.00 2.02
N ALA A 303 -20.88 -2.74 2.72
CA ALA A 303 -19.57 -2.29 3.21
C ALA A 303 -18.66 -3.50 3.44
N PRO A 304 -17.33 -3.32 3.52
CA PRO A 304 -16.41 -4.41 3.84
C PRO A 304 -16.78 -5.08 5.17
N THR A 305 -16.65 -6.41 5.24
CA THR A 305 -17.01 -7.17 6.45
C THR A 305 -16.01 -7.01 7.58
N ASP A 306 -14.78 -6.60 7.25
CA ASP A 306 -13.68 -6.22 8.13
C ASP A 306 -13.70 -4.71 8.44
N LEU A 307 -14.89 -4.16 8.69
CA LEU A 307 -15.10 -2.75 9.01
C LEU A 307 -14.19 -2.28 10.16
N GLU A 308 -13.40 -1.23 9.93
CA GLU A 308 -12.55 -0.62 10.96
C GLU A 308 -13.41 0.19 11.95
N TYR A 309 -13.34 -0.16 13.23
CA TYR A 309 -14.07 0.51 14.30
C TYR A 309 -13.36 0.45 15.65
N GLU A 310 -13.63 1.42 16.51
CA GLU A 310 -13.16 1.51 17.89
C GLU A 310 -14.29 1.90 18.84
N THR A 311 -14.23 1.42 20.07
CA THR A 311 -15.31 1.59 21.06
C THR A 311 -14.76 2.12 22.38
N ASN A 312 -15.53 2.94 23.10
CA ASN A 312 -15.20 3.23 24.49
C ASN A 312 -15.39 1.97 25.37
N THR A 313 -14.73 1.92 26.53
CA THR A 313 -14.74 0.72 27.39
C THR A 313 -16.13 0.41 27.95
N ASP A 314 -16.96 1.43 28.19
CA ASP A 314 -18.37 1.28 28.57
C ASP A 314 -19.26 0.71 27.45
N GLY A 315 -18.80 0.68 26.20
CA GLY A 315 -19.58 0.14 25.10
C GLY A 315 -20.81 0.97 24.74
N THR A 316 -20.70 2.29 24.91
CA THR A 316 -21.78 3.26 24.66
C THR A 316 -21.52 4.12 23.44
N ILE A 317 -20.27 4.18 23.00
CA ILE A 317 -19.78 5.01 21.92
C ILE A 317 -19.03 4.11 20.94
N VAL A 318 -19.25 4.32 19.64
CA VAL A 318 -18.47 3.68 18.57
C VAL A 318 -18.01 4.74 17.57
N ALA A 319 -16.75 4.66 17.18
CA ALA A 319 -16.21 5.35 16.02
C ALA A 319 -15.90 4.32 14.93
N PHE A 320 -16.24 4.59 13.68
CA PHE A 320 -16.05 3.65 12.57
C PHE A 320 -15.78 4.39 11.26
N ILE A 321 -15.06 3.74 10.36
CA ILE A 321 -14.72 4.29 9.04
C ILE A 321 -15.58 3.63 7.98
N GLU A 322 -16.22 4.44 7.14
CA GLU A 322 -16.98 3.96 5.97
C GLU A 322 -16.78 4.94 4.81
N ASP A 323 -16.48 4.43 3.60
CA ASP A 323 -16.23 5.22 2.38
C ASP A 323 -15.24 6.40 2.60
N ASN A 324 -14.14 6.15 3.32
CA ASN A 324 -13.14 7.15 3.73
C ASN A 324 -13.73 8.34 4.52
N GLN A 325 -14.75 8.05 5.33
CA GLN A 325 -15.34 8.99 6.28
C GLN A 325 -15.33 8.40 7.67
N LEU A 326 -14.91 9.20 8.65
CA LEU A 326 -14.95 8.83 10.06
C LEU A 326 -16.28 9.26 10.67
N TRP A 327 -17.03 8.28 11.15
CA TRP A 327 -18.28 8.47 11.85
C TRP A 327 -18.13 8.12 13.34
N HIS A 328 -18.89 8.82 14.19
CA HIS A 328 -18.91 8.60 15.63
C HIS A 328 -20.37 8.62 16.12
N TYR A 329 -20.80 7.56 16.80
CA TYR A 329 -22.13 7.46 17.36
C TYR A 329 -22.10 7.33 18.90
N ASP A 330 -22.77 8.26 19.58
CA ASP A 330 -23.02 8.21 21.02
C ASP A 330 -24.46 7.77 21.28
N LYS A 331 -24.65 6.56 21.84
CA LYS A 331 -25.97 6.02 22.13
C LYS A 331 -26.68 6.68 23.32
N LYS A 332 -25.94 7.31 24.24
CA LYS A 332 -26.50 7.98 25.42
C LYS A 332 -27.14 9.29 25.01
N GLU A 333 -26.45 10.06 24.18
CA GLU A 333 -26.93 11.36 23.69
C GLU A 333 -27.79 11.26 22.41
N ASP A 334 -27.79 10.10 21.74
CA ASP A 334 -28.49 9.87 20.46
C ASP A 334 -27.97 10.82 19.36
N GLU A 335 -26.63 10.93 19.27
CA GLU A 335 -25.91 11.83 18.37
C GLU A 335 -24.97 11.06 17.43
N MET A 336 -25.06 11.35 16.14
CA MET A 336 -24.25 10.75 15.07
C MET A 336 -23.42 11.84 14.41
N SER A 337 -22.09 11.75 14.51
CA SER A 337 -21.16 12.77 14.05
C SER A 337 -20.37 12.29 12.83
N LEU A 338 -20.39 13.04 11.73
CA LEU A 338 -19.41 12.90 10.65
C LEU A 338 -18.14 13.63 11.09
N VAL A 339 -17.28 12.95 11.84
CA VAL A 339 -16.09 13.54 12.48
C VAL A 339 -15.11 14.05 11.43
N PHE A 340 -14.85 13.27 10.38
CA PHE A 340 -13.95 13.67 9.32
C PHE A 340 -14.35 13.08 7.98
N GLY A 341 -14.13 13.83 6.91
CA GLY A 341 -14.24 13.38 5.53
C GLY A 341 -13.93 14.52 4.56
N PHE A 342 -13.20 14.22 3.49
CA PHE A 342 -12.94 15.22 2.45
C PHE A 342 -14.12 15.46 1.54
N ALA A 343 -14.89 14.41 1.26
CA ALA A 343 -16.05 14.49 0.42
C ALA A 343 -17.14 15.34 1.08
N ASP A 344 -17.52 16.40 0.38
CA ASP A 344 -18.41 17.45 0.85
C ASP A 344 -19.68 17.47 0.00
N ALA A 345 -20.85 17.37 0.64
CA ALA A 345 -22.12 17.32 -0.08
C ALA A 345 -22.39 18.59 -0.91
N GLU A 346 -21.82 19.74 -0.53
CA GLU A 346 -22.02 20.99 -1.27
C GLU A 346 -21.05 21.15 -2.45
N ASN A 347 -19.92 20.41 -2.46
CA ASN A 347 -18.86 20.53 -3.46
C ASN A 347 -18.28 19.17 -3.83
N MET A 348 -19.15 18.19 -4.11
CA MET A 348 -18.75 16.83 -4.42
C MET A 348 -18.28 16.73 -5.88
N ASP A 349 -16.98 16.77 -6.08
CA ASP A 349 -16.33 16.50 -7.36
C ASP A 349 -15.09 15.60 -7.20
N VAL A 350 -14.45 15.29 -8.32
CA VAL A 350 -13.26 14.42 -8.40
C VAL A 350 -12.09 14.85 -7.51
N ARG A 351 -12.00 16.13 -7.11
CA ARG A 351 -10.97 16.61 -6.17
C ARG A 351 -11.26 16.13 -4.76
N THR A 352 -12.52 16.19 -4.34
CA THR A 352 -12.96 15.74 -3.00
C THR A 352 -13.12 14.22 -2.90
N LEU A 353 -13.39 13.55 -4.02
CA LEU A 353 -13.56 12.09 -4.14
C LEU A 353 -12.24 11.35 -4.46
N CYS A 354 -11.10 12.03 -4.47
CA CYS A 354 -9.81 11.40 -4.72
C CYS A 354 -9.50 10.39 -3.59
N ASP A 355 -9.27 9.13 -3.94
CA ASP A 355 -9.11 7.98 -3.04
C ASP A 355 -7.63 7.66 -2.74
N LEU A 356 -6.77 8.68 -2.79
CA LEU A 356 -5.33 8.56 -2.49
C LEU A 356 -5.01 8.88 -1.02
N HIS A 357 -5.90 8.49 -0.12
CA HIS A 357 -5.72 8.62 1.32
C HIS A 357 -6.56 7.56 2.05
N ASP A 358 -6.14 7.25 3.26
CA ASP A 358 -6.92 6.47 4.24
C ASP A 358 -7.07 7.25 5.54
N ILE A 359 -8.13 6.91 6.28
CA ILE A 359 -8.27 7.31 7.69
C ILE A 359 -7.92 6.08 8.53
N ARG A 360 -7.19 6.27 9.63
CA ARG A 360 -6.95 5.20 10.62
C ARG A 360 -7.38 5.65 12.00
N LEU A 361 -8.21 4.84 12.66
CA LEU A 361 -8.60 5.00 14.05
C LEU A 361 -7.43 4.59 14.96
N ILE A 362 -7.12 5.43 15.95
CA ILE A 362 -6.07 5.15 16.95
C ILE A 362 -6.68 4.78 18.29
N SER A 363 -7.67 5.55 18.75
CA SER A 363 -8.36 5.27 20.01
C SER A 363 -9.64 6.06 20.19
N VAL A 364 -10.55 5.51 20.99
CA VAL A 364 -11.70 6.20 21.58
C VAL A 364 -11.57 6.11 23.10
N ASP A 365 -11.59 7.26 23.80
CA ASP A 365 -11.56 7.27 25.26
C ASP A 365 -12.97 7.11 25.88
N GLU A 366 -13.04 7.00 27.21
CA GLU A 366 -14.31 6.82 27.93
C GLU A 366 -15.36 7.89 27.65
N LYS A 367 -14.92 9.12 27.34
CA LYS A 367 -15.78 10.26 27.04
C LYS A 367 -16.16 10.35 25.56
N GLY A 368 -15.64 9.45 24.71
CA GLY A 368 -15.85 9.47 23.27
C GLY A 368 -14.84 10.32 22.50
N ASN A 369 -13.82 10.90 23.15
CA ASN A 369 -12.81 11.63 22.40
C ASN A 369 -12.05 10.65 21.52
N THR A 370 -11.94 10.99 20.25
CA THR A 370 -11.41 10.08 19.23
C THR A 370 -10.10 10.63 18.68
N THR A 371 -9.08 9.78 18.63
CA THR A 371 -7.81 10.07 17.97
C THR A 371 -7.73 9.27 16.69
N PHE A 372 -7.34 9.93 15.61
CA PHE A 372 -7.25 9.30 14.30
C PHE A 372 -6.17 9.97 13.45
N THR A 373 -5.73 9.29 12.41
CA THR A 373 -4.83 9.84 11.40
C THR A 373 -5.51 9.87 10.04
N VAL A 374 -5.09 10.83 9.22
CA VAL A 374 -5.35 10.84 7.78
C VAL A 374 -4.01 10.65 7.10
N VAL A 375 -3.86 9.57 6.36
CA VAL A 375 -2.61 9.10 5.77
C VAL A 375 -2.73 9.20 4.25
N GLY A 376 -1.91 10.05 3.63
CA GLY A 376 -1.83 10.14 2.17
C GLY A 376 -2.03 11.56 1.65
N TYR A 377 -2.60 11.66 0.46
CA TYR A 377 -2.85 12.92 -0.24
C TYR A 377 -4.04 13.66 0.38
N MET A 378 -3.83 14.91 0.77
CA MET A 378 -4.87 15.75 1.37
C MET A 378 -5.69 16.44 0.27
N ASN A 379 -6.98 16.09 0.16
CA ASN A 379 -7.83 16.54 -0.95
C ASN A 379 -8.24 18.01 -0.88
N ARG A 380 -8.30 18.59 0.32
CA ARG A 380 -8.72 19.98 0.57
C ARG A 380 -8.20 20.46 1.94
N GLY A 381 -8.53 21.71 2.29
CA GLY A 381 -8.09 22.30 3.56
C GLY A 381 -6.66 22.85 3.50
N VAL A 382 -6.07 23.11 4.67
CA VAL A 382 -4.77 23.80 4.79
C VAL A 382 -3.60 23.03 4.15
N HIS A 383 -3.71 21.71 4.09
CA HIS A 383 -2.73 20.80 3.50
C HIS A 383 -3.08 20.36 2.07
N GLU A 384 -4.10 20.93 1.41
CA GLU A 384 -4.52 20.52 0.06
C GLU A 384 -3.33 20.35 -0.90
N GLY A 385 -3.21 19.18 -1.53
CA GLY A 385 -2.13 18.87 -2.48
C GLY A 385 -0.83 18.39 -1.84
N GLN A 386 -0.76 18.28 -0.53
CA GLN A 386 0.38 17.68 0.18
C GLN A 386 0.09 16.20 0.49
N VAL A 387 1.15 15.40 0.54
CA VAL A 387 1.11 14.02 1.01
C VAL A 387 1.75 13.98 2.40
N GLY A 388 1.13 13.29 3.35
CA GLY A 388 1.65 13.19 4.70
C GLY A 388 0.68 12.51 5.67
N VAL A 389 1.09 12.38 6.92
CA VAL A 389 0.24 11.88 8.01
C VAL A 389 -0.21 13.08 8.84
N ALA A 390 -1.51 13.37 8.80
CA ALA A 390 -2.13 14.35 9.69
C ALA A 390 -2.74 13.62 10.89
N VAL A 391 -2.37 14.03 12.10
CA VAL A 391 -2.88 13.49 13.37
C VAL A 391 -3.98 14.42 13.86
N TYR A 392 -5.17 13.87 14.07
CA TYR A 392 -6.33 14.61 14.54
C TYR A 392 -6.83 14.10 15.89
N TYR A 393 -7.38 15.04 16.66
CA TYR A 393 -8.09 14.79 17.90
C TYR A 393 -9.50 15.38 17.81
N PHE A 394 -10.51 14.53 17.98
CA PHE A 394 -11.91 14.90 18.10
C PHE A 394 -12.28 15.00 19.58
N ASP A 395 -12.68 16.20 20.00
CA ASP A 395 -13.25 16.48 21.33
C ASP A 395 -14.78 16.31 21.22
N ALA A 396 -15.29 15.22 21.80
CA ALA A 396 -16.71 14.85 21.68
C ALA A 396 -17.62 15.86 22.41
N GLU A 397 -17.20 16.35 23.57
CA GLU A 397 -17.96 17.32 24.37
C GLU A 397 -18.09 18.67 23.64
N LYS A 398 -17.00 19.12 22.99
CA LYS A 398 -17.00 20.38 22.21
C LYS A 398 -17.50 20.22 20.79
N ASN A 399 -17.67 18.99 20.31
CA ASN A 399 -17.99 18.66 18.93
C ASN A 399 -17.04 19.38 17.94
N SER A 400 -15.73 19.22 18.17
CA SER A 400 -14.69 19.92 17.40
C SER A 400 -13.50 19.02 17.09
N VAL A 401 -12.88 19.22 15.93
CA VAL A 401 -11.69 18.49 15.49
C VAL A 401 -10.49 19.43 15.50
N THR A 402 -9.39 18.98 16.10
CA THR A 402 -8.12 19.71 16.15
C THR A 402 -7.04 18.89 15.47
N GLU A 403 -6.31 19.48 14.53
CA GLU A 403 -5.09 18.89 14.00
C GLU A 403 -3.93 19.10 15.00
N LYS A 404 -3.32 18.01 15.45
CA LYS A 404 -2.24 18.03 16.44
C LYS A 404 -0.87 18.10 15.78
N ALA A 405 -0.68 17.35 14.72
CA ALA A 405 0.58 17.30 13.99
C ALA A 405 0.36 16.94 12.52
N PHE A 406 1.28 17.40 11.67
CA PHE A 406 1.39 16.98 10.27
C PHE A 406 2.83 16.53 9.99
N VAL A 407 2.97 15.29 9.50
CA VAL A 407 4.25 14.71 9.06
C VAL A 407 4.24 14.66 7.53
N PRO A 408 4.85 15.63 6.83
CA PRO A 408 4.88 15.64 5.37
C PRO A 408 5.76 14.52 4.81
N SER A 409 5.40 14.03 3.63
CA SER A 409 6.21 13.14 2.80
C SER A 409 6.31 13.67 1.36
N GLU A 410 7.39 13.30 0.69
CA GLU A 410 7.58 13.52 -0.75
C GLU A 410 7.36 12.23 -1.56
N ASP A 411 6.99 11.13 -0.90
CA ASP A 411 6.65 9.87 -1.58
C ASP A 411 5.15 9.81 -1.88
N GLY A 412 4.82 9.18 -3.01
CA GLY A 412 3.45 8.94 -3.44
C GLY A 412 2.66 8.12 -2.42
N TYR A 413 1.33 8.30 -2.43
CA TYR A 413 0.39 7.71 -1.48
C TYR A 413 0.67 6.24 -1.13
N TYR A 414 0.84 5.40 -2.15
CA TYR A 414 0.99 3.96 -1.95
C TYR A 414 2.24 3.58 -1.15
N LEU A 415 3.41 4.13 -1.48
CA LEU A 415 4.65 3.84 -0.73
C LEU A 415 4.61 4.50 0.64
N MET A 416 4.16 5.76 0.71
CA MET A 416 4.05 6.49 1.97
C MET A 416 3.13 5.78 2.99
N LYS A 417 2.02 5.20 2.54
CA LYS A 417 1.09 4.45 3.40
C LYS A 417 1.78 3.27 4.08
N GLU A 418 2.67 2.59 3.35
CA GLU A 418 3.42 1.44 3.83
C GLU A 418 4.59 1.86 4.73
N ASP A 419 5.32 2.92 4.36
CA ASP A 419 6.55 3.35 5.03
C ASP A 419 6.35 4.28 6.24
N LEU A 420 5.34 5.15 6.20
CA LEU A 420 5.10 6.15 7.25
C LEU A 420 3.73 5.94 7.90
N GLY A 421 2.71 5.57 7.13
CA GLY A 421 1.35 5.37 7.62
C GLY A 421 1.24 4.36 8.77
N LYS A 422 2.03 3.28 8.73
CA LYS A 422 2.07 2.23 9.77
C LYS A 422 2.86 2.62 11.03
N PHE A 423 3.59 3.73 11.00
CA PHE A 423 4.68 4.00 11.92
C PHE A 423 4.53 5.32 12.70
N VAL A 424 3.35 5.94 12.60
CA VAL A 424 2.98 7.14 13.36
C VAL A 424 1.95 6.78 14.41
N TYR A 425 2.29 6.97 15.69
CA TYR A 425 1.36 6.78 16.80
C TYR A 425 1.31 8.01 17.68
N TYR A 426 0.10 8.48 18.00
CA TYR A 426 -0.10 9.62 18.90
C TYR A 426 -0.72 9.17 20.22
N SER A 427 -0.03 9.45 21.32
CA SER A 427 -0.53 9.24 22.68
C SER A 427 -1.09 10.53 23.26
N ASN A 428 -2.37 10.49 23.62
CA ASN A 428 -3.08 11.59 24.27
C ASN A 428 -2.60 11.86 25.70
N SER A 429 -2.09 10.87 26.43
CA SER A 429 -1.79 11.05 27.87
C SER A 429 -0.73 12.11 28.11
N ASP A 430 0.27 12.14 27.23
CA ASP A 430 1.46 12.99 27.37
C ASP A 430 1.69 13.88 26.13
N GLU A 431 0.74 13.89 25.18
CA GLU A 431 0.83 14.58 23.88
C GLU A 431 2.11 14.19 23.12
N ASN A 432 2.42 12.89 23.14
CA ASN A 432 3.60 12.32 22.51
C ASN A 432 3.27 11.74 21.14
N LEU A 433 4.02 12.16 20.12
CA LEU A 433 4.00 11.60 18.79
C LEU A 433 5.23 10.71 18.60
N TYR A 434 4.99 9.42 18.37
CA TYR A 434 6.01 8.46 17.98
C TYR A 434 6.04 8.34 16.47
N VAL A 435 7.22 8.43 15.86
CA VAL A 435 7.39 8.30 14.42
C VAL A 435 8.59 7.39 14.14
N MET A 436 8.37 6.24 13.49
CA MET A 436 9.46 5.43 12.93
C MET A 436 9.64 5.79 11.45
N ILE A 437 10.85 6.22 11.08
CA ILE A 437 11.22 6.52 9.69
C ILE A 437 12.68 6.16 9.46
N ASP A 438 12.94 5.42 8.38
CA ASP A 438 14.27 4.92 7.99
C ASP A 438 15.04 4.29 9.17
N GLY A 439 14.38 3.38 9.89
CA GLY A 439 14.98 2.69 11.04
C GLY A 439 15.25 3.57 12.26
N THR A 440 14.75 4.81 12.29
CA THR A 440 14.91 5.73 13.41
C THR A 440 13.58 6.02 14.07
N LEU A 441 13.49 5.70 15.36
CA LEU A 441 12.31 5.97 16.18
C LEU A 441 12.48 7.30 16.89
N TYR A 442 11.58 8.23 16.59
CA TYR A 442 11.49 9.53 17.22
C TYR A 442 10.36 9.58 18.23
N LEU A 443 10.61 10.25 19.34
CA LEU A 443 9.60 10.71 20.29
C LEU A 443 9.53 12.23 20.21
N VAL A 444 8.39 12.76 19.78
CA VAL A 444 8.14 14.20 19.71
C VAL A 444 7.07 14.55 20.72
N ASN A 445 7.43 15.29 21.76
CA ASN A 445 6.45 15.84 22.69
C ASN A 445 5.87 17.12 22.09
N LEU A 446 4.59 17.10 21.73
CA LEU A 446 3.93 18.22 21.04
C LEU A 446 3.71 19.42 21.97
N LYS A 447 3.53 19.17 23.27
CA LYS A 447 3.29 20.19 24.30
C LYS A 447 4.54 21.02 24.60
N ASP A 448 5.67 20.35 24.82
CA ASP A 448 6.95 20.97 25.16
C ASP A 448 7.79 21.30 23.92
N ASN A 449 7.37 20.83 22.74
CA ASN A 449 8.07 20.96 21.46
C ASN A 449 9.51 20.44 21.53
N THR A 450 9.66 19.24 22.08
CA THR A 450 10.94 18.54 22.20
C THR A 450 10.94 17.28 21.33
N ARG A 451 12.08 16.99 20.71
CA ARG A 451 12.31 15.77 19.92
C ARG A 451 13.45 14.98 20.53
N GLU A 452 13.20 13.72 20.79
CA GLU A 452 14.16 12.72 21.25
C GLU A 452 14.27 11.61 20.20
N VAL A 453 15.48 11.09 20.01
CA VAL A 453 15.73 9.87 19.23
C VAL A 453 15.83 8.72 20.22
N LEU A 454 14.87 7.80 20.18
CA LEU A 454 14.86 6.64 21.07
C LEU A 454 15.81 5.55 20.58
N VAL A 455 15.86 5.34 19.27
CA VAL A 455 16.78 4.42 18.59
C VAL A 455 16.96 4.86 17.14
N LYS A 456 18.08 4.50 16.52
CA LYS A 456 18.46 4.90 15.16
C LYS A 456 19.09 3.74 14.41
N ASP A 457 19.17 3.90 13.10
CA ASP A 457 19.90 3.00 12.20
C ASP A 457 19.40 1.53 12.28
N LEU A 458 18.10 1.31 12.58
CA LEU A 458 17.50 -0.02 12.57
C LEU A 458 17.29 -0.50 11.14
N GLU A 459 17.80 -1.69 10.85
CA GLU A 459 17.48 -2.45 9.67
C GLU A 459 16.10 -3.10 9.82
N GLU A 460 15.47 -3.42 8.69
CA GLU A 460 14.22 -4.19 8.70
C GLU A 460 14.48 -5.57 9.33
N GLY A 461 13.50 -6.09 10.09
CA GLY A 461 13.68 -7.26 10.95
C GLY A 461 14.36 -6.97 12.30
N GLN A 462 14.88 -5.76 12.54
CA GLN A 462 15.29 -5.32 13.89
C GLN A 462 14.15 -4.71 14.71
N TYR A 463 12.97 -4.53 14.12
CA TYR A 463 11.79 -4.03 14.79
C TYR A 463 10.50 -4.65 14.24
N GLN A 464 9.45 -4.62 15.06
CA GLN A 464 8.10 -5.09 14.73
C GLN A 464 7.06 -4.20 15.41
N VAL A 465 5.91 -4.00 14.76
CA VAL A 465 4.78 -3.21 15.28
C VAL A 465 3.55 -4.11 15.43
N SER A 466 2.72 -3.89 16.45
CA SER A 466 1.45 -4.63 16.59
C SER A 466 0.46 -4.24 15.48
N PRO A 467 -0.52 -5.11 15.15
CA PRO A 467 -1.50 -4.83 14.09
C PRO A 467 -2.24 -3.49 14.23
N ASP A 468 -2.55 -3.08 15.46
CA ASP A 468 -3.21 -1.82 15.81
C ASP A 468 -2.24 -0.65 16.12
N GLY A 469 -0.94 -0.86 15.88
CA GLY A 469 0.09 0.17 15.98
C GLY A 469 0.50 0.60 17.38
N HIS A 470 -0.14 0.12 18.46
CA HIS A 470 0.12 0.65 19.81
C HIS A 470 1.31 0.00 20.54
N LEU A 471 1.86 -1.10 20.02
CA LEU A 471 3.08 -1.74 20.53
C LEU A 471 4.16 -1.73 19.46
N LEU A 472 5.40 -1.49 19.88
CA LEU A 472 6.59 -1.55 19.05
C LEU A 472 7.67 -2.33 19.80
N ALA A 473 8.23 -3.35 19.16
CA ALA A 473 9.42 -4.03 19.66
C ALA A 473 10.61 -3.73 18.77
N TYR A 474 11.78 -3.44 19.34
CA TYR A 474 12.99 -3.16 18.56
C TYR A 474 14.28 -3.59 19.28
N GLN A 475 15.30 -3.96 18.52
CA GLN A 475 16.64 -4.23 19.06
C GLN A 475 17.31 -2.93 19.49
N SER A 476 17.91 -2.89 20.69
CA SER A 476 18.51 -1.66 21.23
C SER A 476 20.02 -1.72 21.45
N GLU A 477 20.65 -2.88 21.28
CA GLU A 477 22.09 -3.09 21.43
C GLU A 477 22.64 -3.92 20.27
N GLY A 478 23.96 -3.97 20.06
CA GLY A 478 24.59 -4.82 19.04
C GLY A 478 24.62 -4.29 17.61
N GLY A 479 23.83 -3.25 17.27
CA GLY A 479 23.92 -2.46 16.04
C GLY A 479 23.59 -3.17 14.71
N LYS A 480 23.82 -4.48 14.60
CA LYS A 480 23.49 -5.31 13.45
C LYS A 480 22.35 -6.28 13.79
N ILE A 481 21.54 -6.60 12.78
CA ILE A 481 20.32 -7.40 12.90
C ILE A 481 20.45 -8.73 13.65
N ASN A 482 21.61 -9.41 13.52
CA ASN A 482 21.81 -10.74 14.11
C ASN A 482 22.83 -10.75 15.27
N GLU A 483 23.19 -9.58 15.79
CA GLU A 483 24.20 -9.44 16.86
C GLU A 483 23.65 -8.68 18.09
N SER A 484 22.33 -8.49 18.20
CA SER A 484 21.70 -7.84 19.34
C SER A 484 21.41 -8.80 20.49
N GLN A 485 21.79 -8.41 21.71
CA GLN A 485 21.44 -9.14 22.93
C GLN A 485 20.22 -8.58 23.64
N LYS A 486 19.58 -7.55 23.08
CA LYS A 486 18.52 -6.82 23.75
C LYS A 486 17.41 -6.37 22.80
N ILE A 487 16.17 -6.69 23.15
CA ILE A 487 14.95 -6.14 22.54
C ILE A 487 14.23 -5.29 23.59
N ILE A 488 13.76 -4.11 23.20
CA ILE A 488 12.84 -3.29 23.99
C ILE A 488 11.45 -3.46 23.39
N VAL A 489 10.47 -3.84 24.23
CA VAL A 489 9.05 -3.85 23.88
C VAL A 489 8.41 -2.60 24.50
N LEU A 490 7.98 -1.66 23.67
CA LEU A 490 7.46 -0.36 24.02
C LEU A 490 5.96 -0.26 23.71
N ASN A 491 5.16 0.12 24.70
CA ASN A 491 3.76 0.46 24.54
C ASN A 491 3.62 1.95 24.26
N LEU A 492 3.33 2.32 23.00
CA LEU A 492 3.24 3.69 22.52
C LEU A 492 2.06 4.45 23.12
N LYS A 493 1.00 3.74 23.52
CA LYS A 493 -0.16 4.34 24.23
C LYS A 493 0.23 4.89 25.60
N THR A 494 1.03 4.16 26.36
CA THR A 494 1.36 4.47 27.77
C THR A 494 2.78 4.98 27.99
N GLY A 495 3.64 4.89 26.98
CA GLY A 495 5.08 5.18 27.09
C GLY A 495 5.88 4.18 27.93
N LYS A 496 5.24 3.10 28.42
CA LYS A 496 5.91 2.08 29.25
C LYS A 496 6.61 1.05 28.35
N SER A 497 7.75 0.54 28.80
CA SER A 497 8.48 -0.53 28.12
C SER A 497 8.97 -1.60 29.08
N PHE A 498 9.37 -2.74 28.52
CA PHE A 498 10.16 -3.76 29.20
C PHE A 498 11.22 -4.34 28.26
N ASP A 499 12.24 -4.94 28.85
CA ASP A 499 13.41 -5.44 28.13
C ASP A 499 13.36 -6.97 28.04
N ILE A 500 13.82 -7.50 26.92
CA ILE A 500 14.13 -8.92 26.71
C ILE A 500 15.63 -8.98 26.43
N THR A 501 16.36 -9.71 27.28
CA THR A 501 17.83 -9.78 27.22
C THR A 501 18.27 -11.23 27.13
N SER A 502 19.21 -11.53 26.22
CA SER A 502 19.92 -12.83 26.19
C SER A 502 21.19 -12.79 27.04
N GLU A 503 21.67 -13.98 27.44
CA GLU A 503 22.92 -14.15 28.18
C GLU A 503 23.98 -14.86 27.33
N GLY A 504 25.26 -14.67 27.65
CA GLY A 504 26.37 -15.37 26.99
C GLY A 504 26.56 -14.96 25.53
N ASP A 505 26.73 -15.94 24.64
CA ASP A 505 26.95 -15.76 23.19
C ASP A 505 25.65 -15.91 22.37
N GLU A 506 24.50 -15.69 23.02
CA GLU A 506 23.18 -15.72 22.39
C GLU A 506 22.70 -14.31 22.03
N TYR A 507 21.93 -14.22 20.95
CA TYR A 507 21.31 -13.01 20.43
C TYR A 507 19.80 -13.20 20.31
N VAL A 508 19.05 -12.10 20.34
CA VAL A 508 17.59 -12.08 20.24
C VAL A 508 17.12 -11.29 19.02
N LYS A 509 16.11 -11.80 18.32
CA LYS A 509 15.55 -11.18 17.11
C LYS A 509 14.03 -11.05 17.18
N PRO A 510 13.44 -9.88 16.89
CA PRO A 510 11.98 -9.72 16.78
C PRO A 510 11.38 -10.60 15.68
N ILE A 511 10.21 -11.19 15.94
CA ILE A 511 9.45 -11.95 14.93
C ILE A 511 8.13 -11.24 14.62
N GLY A 512 7.33 -10.91 15.63
CA GLY A 512 6.05 -10.23 15.42
C GLY A 512 5.15 -10.23 16.65
N PHE A 513 3.95 -9.67 16.51
CA PHE A 513 2.93 -9.66 17.55
C PHE A 513 1.75 -10.54 17.16
N ILE A 514 1.33 -11.42 18.06
CA ILE A 514 0.05 -12.12 17.96
C ILE A 514 -0.91 -11.41 18.91
N ARG A 515 -1.76 -10.55 18.37
CA ARG A 515 -2.51 -9.55 19.15
C ARG A 515 -1.54 -8.68 19.96
N ASN A 516 -1.53 -8.83 21.29
CA ASN A 516 -0.67 -8.09 22.21
C ASN A 516 0.54 -8.90 22.69
N ASP A 517 0.61 -10.20 22.39
CA ASP A 517 1.71 -11.05 22.81
C ASP A 517 2.85 -10.94 21.79
N PHE A 518 4.07 -10.68 22.27
CA PHE A 518 5.23 -10.46 21.42
C PHE A 518 6.03 -11.75 21.24
N ALA A 519 6.41 -12.06 20.01
CA ALA A 519 7.24 -13.20 19.68
C ALA A 519 8.63 -12.77 19.24
N TYR A 520 9.64 -13.46 19.77
CA TYR A 520 11.04 -13.25 19.41
C TYR A 520 11.78 -14.58 19.32
N GLY A 521 12.79 -14.63 18.47
CA GLY A 521 13.69 -15.76 18.36
C GLY A 521 14.99 -15.55 19.14
N THR A 522 15.60 -16.65 19.56
CA THR A 522 16.95 -16.70 20.11
C THR A 522 17.86 -17.46 19.14
N LEU A 523 19.03 -16.89 18.86
CA LEU A 523 20.02 -17.45 17.94
C LEU A 523 21.42 -17.44 18.58
N ARG A 524 22.33 -18.25 18.03
CA ARG A 524 23.72 -18.36 18.51
C ARG A 524 24.66 -17.98 17.37
N GLY A 525 25.69 -17.19 17.66
CA GLY A 525 26.66 -16.78 16.63
C GLY A 525 27.35 -17.96 15.93
N ASN A 526 27.59 -19.06 16.64
CA ASN A 526 28.22 -20.27 16.07
C ASN A 526 27.30 -21.10 15.15
N ASP A 527 26.00 -20.75 15.10
CA ASP A 527 25.03 -21.36 14.19
C ASP A 527 24.85 -20.53 12.91
N ALA A 528 25.61 -19.45 12.73
CA ALA A 528 25.63 -18.73 11.46
C ALA A 528 26.17 -19.63 10.33
N GLY A 529 25.61 -19.49 9.14
CA GLY A 529 26.00 -20.25 7.95
C GLY A 529 25.54 -19.56 6.68
N THR A 530 25.40 -20.33 5.60
CA THR A 530 24.83 -19.85 4.34
C THR A 530 23.58 -20.63 3.97
N ASN A 531 22.66 -20.06 3.19
CA ASN A 531 21.70 -20.88 2.45
C ASN A 531 22.34 -21.39 1.15
N ILE A 532 21.57 -22.12 0.33
CA ILE A 532 22.06 -22.68 -0.93
C ILE A 532 22.32 -21.58 -1.99
N SER A 533 21.66 -20.42 -1.93
CA SER A 533 21.94 -19.28 -2.81
C SER A 533 23.23 -18.53 -2.42
N GLY A 534 23.91 -18.96 -1.35
CA GLY A 534 25.14 -18.35 -0.85
C GLY A 534 24.93 -17.13 0.05
N GLN A 535 23.68 -16.80 0.38
CA GLN A 535 23.37 -15.71 1.32
C GLN A 535 23.68 -16.14 2.75
N SER A 536 24.24 -15.22 3.53
CA SER A 536 24.48 -15.44 4.96
C SER A 536 23.16 -15.56 5.72
N VAL A 537 23.03 -16.57 6.56
CA VAL A 537 21.85 -16.81 7.38
C VAL A 537 22.22 -16.99 8.85
N TYR A 538 21.32 -16.55 9.72
CA TYR A 538 21.46 -16.58 11.18
C TYR A 538 20.22 -17.24 11.78
N PRO A 539 20.17 -18.57 11.74
CA PRO A 539 18.99 -19.31 12.16
C PRO A 539 18.74 -19.20 13.67
N MET A 540 17.48 -19.06 14.04
CA MET A 540 17.01 -19.11 15.42
C MET A 540 16.82 -20.57 15.82
N TYR A 541 17.37 -20.99 16.96
CA TYR A 541 17.17 -22.35 17.47
C TYR A 541 15.92 -22.46 18.34
N LYS A 542 15.40 -21.32 18.82
CA LYS A 542 14.25 -21.23 19.72
C LYS A 542 13.43 -19.98 19.42
N VAL A 543 12.12 -20.07 19.56
CA VAL A 543 11.17 -18.94 19.52
C VAL A 543 10.36 -18.90 20.81
N ASP A 544 10.30 -17.74 21.46
CA ASP A 544 9.51 -17.48 22.66
C ASP A 544 8.40 -16.46 22.37
N ILE A 545 7.21 -16.67 22.94
CA ILE A 545 6.07 -15.74 22.90
C ILE A 545 5.84 -15.25 24.33
N ILE A 546 5.96 -13.94 24.54
CA ILE A 546 5.86 -13.27 25.84
C ILE A 546 4.66 -12.32 25.89
N THR A 547 3.91 -12.37 26.99
CA THR A 547 2.76 -11.48 27.20
C THR A 547 3.19 -10.09 27.68
N GLN A 548 2.28 -9.12 27.63
CA GLN A 548 2.50 -7.77 28.23
C GLN A 548 2.72 -7.80 29.76
N LYS A 549 2.44 -8.93 30.43
CA LYS A 549 2.74 -9.14 31.86
C LYS A 549 4.15 -9.72 32.10
N GLN A 550 4.95 -9.88 31.04
CA GLN A 550 6.29 -10.46 31.06
C GLN A 550 6.29 -11.96 31.43
N GLU A 551 5.23 -12.68 31.07
CA GLU A 551 5.10 -14.12 31.24
C GLU A 551 5.27 -14.82 29.89
N ILE A 552 6.08 -15.88 29.84
CA ILE A 552 6.23 -16.70 28.62
C ILE A 552 4.94 -17.50 28.40
N ALA A 553 4.20 -17.14 27.36
CA ALA A 553 3.00 -17.84 26.93
C ALA A 553 3.33 -19.16 26.22
N LYS A 554 4.42 -19.18 25.42
CA LYS A 554 4.86 -20.38 24.70
C LYS A 554 6.35 -20.31 24.34
N THR A 555 7.00 -21.47 24.37
CA THR A 555 8.33 -21.70 23.80
C THR A 555 8.23 -22.75 22.70
N TYR A 556 8.81 -22.48 21.54
CA TYR A 556 8.96 -23.38 20.42
C TYR A 556 10.45 -23.69 20.22
N GLU A 557 10.80 -24.96 20.39
CA GLU A 557 12.13 -25.50 20.18
C GLU A 557 11.96 -26.96 19.73
N VAL A 558 12.50 -27.29 18.56
CA VAL A 558 12.40 -28.64 17.99
C VAL A 558 13.80 -29.11 17.65
N GLN A 559 14.15 -30.30 18.14
CA GLN A 559 15.46 -30.90 17.90
C GLN A 559 15.72 -31.07 16.39
N ASP A 560 16.96 -30.79 15.98
CA ASP A 560 17.48 -30.92 14.61
C ASP A 560 16.92 -29.93 13.56
N PHE A 561 16.01 -29.03 13.96
CA PHE A 561 15.50 -27.95 13.12
C PHE A 561 15.92 -26.59 13.65
N TYR A 562 16.11 -25.65 12.72
CA TYR A 562 16.22 -24.23 13.03
C TYR A 562 15.13 -23.44 12.32
N ILE A 563 14.88 -22.21 12.77
CA ILE A 563 13.92 -21.28 12.20
C ILE A 563 14.69 -20.16 11.52
N LEU A 564 14.51 -20.01 10.21
CA LEU A 564 15.19 -18.96 9.45
C LEU A 564 14.52 -17.60 9.68
N ASP A 565 13.20 -17.59 9.59
CA ASP A 565 12.33 -16.46 9.90
C ASP A 565 10.93 -16.94 10.31
N GLY A 566 10.10 -16.01 10.74
CA GLY A 566 8.69 -16.25 11.00
C GLY A 566 7.89 -14.98 10.80
N TYR A 567 6.61 -15.14 10.53
CA TYR A 567 5.69 -14.02 10.36
C TYR A 567 4.34 -14.36 10.98
N VAL A 568 3.58 -13.33 11.35
CA VAL A 568 2.24 -13.47 11.92
C VAL A 568 1.24 -12.96 10.89
N ALA A 569 0.25 -13.79 10.58
CA ALA A 569 -0.93 -13.42 9.82
C ALA A 569 -2.16 -13.76 10.69
N ASP A 570 -3.00 -12.76 10.95
CA ASP A 570 -4.16 -12.86 11.85
C ASP A 570 -3.80 -13.43 13.24
N ASN A 571 -4.29 -14.64 13.55
CA ASN A 571 -4.03 -15.35 14.79
C ASN A 571 -3.04 -16.51 14.62
N MET A 572 -2.36 -16.61 13.47
CA MET A 572 -1.44 -17.69 13.16
C MET A 572 -0.04 -17.15 12.87
N MET A 573 0.95 -17.74 13.52
CA MET A 573 2.35 -17.55 13.20
C MET A 573 2.85 -18.70 12.34
N THR A 574 3.48 -18.38 11.22
CA THR A 574 4.22 -19.34 10.38
C THR A 574 5.69 -19.24 10.70
N LEU A 575 6.34 -20.40 10.89
CA LEU A 575 7.77 -20.54 11.15
C LEU A 575 8.43 -21.28 9.98
N ASN A 576 9.32 -20.59 9.25
CA ASN A 576 10.04 -21.18 8.14
C ASN A 576 11.24 -21.96 8.66
N ARG A 577 11.18 -23.29 8.55
CA ARG A 577 12.18 -24.20 9.10
C ARG A 577 13.29 -24.52 8.11
N VAL A 578 14.47 -24.76 8.64
CA VAL A 578 15.65 -25.22 7.90
C VAL A 578 16.35 -26.36 8.62
N ASN A 579 16.98 -27.25 7.85
CA ASN A 579 17.91 -28.26 8.34
C ASN A 579 19.35 -27.81 8.07
N ARG A 580 20.26 -28.07 9.01
CA ARG A 580 21.69 -27.78 8.83
C ARG A 580 22.39 -28.96 8.15
N ASN A 581 23.07 -28.69 7.04
CA ASN A 581 24.01 -29.59 6.38
C ASN A 581 25.40 -28.93 6.38
N GLU A 582 26.27 -29.36 7.29
CA GLU A 582 27.55 -28.70 7.59
C GLU A 582 27.38 -27.21 7.95
N ASN A 583 27.75 -26.30 7.04
CA ASN A 583 27.58 -24.85 7.20
C ASN A 583 26.44 -24.27 6.34
N THR A 584 25.72 -25.13 5.62
CA THR A 584 24.63 -24.74 4.71
C THR A 584 23.27 -25.11 5.29
N TYR A 585 22.32 -24.19 5.21
CA TYR A 585 20.95 -24.38 5.65
C TYR A 585 20.02 -24.62 4.47
N ILE A 586 19.20 -25.68 4.58
CA ILE A 586 18.29 -26.13 3.53
C ILE A 586 16.86 -26.03 4.06
N SER A 587 16.00 -25.33 3.32
CA SER A 587 14.57 -25.19 3.65
C SER A 587 13.88 -26.54 3.79
N THR A 588 12.96 -26.63 4.74
CA THR A 588 12.11 -27.81 4.98
C THR A 588 10.69 -27.34 5.32
N THR A 589 9.77 -28.28 5.50
CA THR A 589 8.35 -27.98 5.75
C THR A 589 8.19 -26.97 6.88
N ALA A 590 7.45 -25.87 6.65
CA ALA A 590 7.15 -24.88 7.68
C ALA A 590 6.36 -25.49 8.87
N ASP A 591 6.33 -24.78 9.99
CA ASP A 591 5.50 -25.10 11.16
C ASP A 591 4.61 -23.90 11.54
N TYR A 592 3.57 -24.16 12.34
CA TYR A 592 2.55 -23.14 12.65
C TYR A 592 2.24 -23.07 14.15
N ILE A 593 2.07 -21.86 14.67
CA ILE A 593 1.56 -21.60 16.02
C ILE A 593 0.27 -20.79 15.91
N THR A 594 -0.85 -21.40 16.30
CA THR A 594 -2.17 -20.73 16.32
C THR A 594 -2.50 -20.23 17.72
N ASN A 595 -2.97 -19.00 17.82
CA ASN A 595 -3.54 -18.44 19.05
C ASN A 595 -5.05 -18.74 19.12
N ASN A 596 -5.44 -19.49 20.15
CA ASN A 596 -6.81 -19.91 20.41
C ASN A 596 -7.48 -19.10 21.54
N GLN A 597 -6.90 -17.97 21.97
CA GLN A 597 -7.54 -17.10 22.96
C GLN A 597 -8.77 -16.45 22.33
N GLU A 598 -9.90 -16.48 23.02
CA GLU A 598 -11.08 -15.71 22.63
C GLU A 598 -10.75 -14.21 22.70
N LYS A 599 -11.31 -13.41 21.78
CA LYS A 599 -11.18 -11.95 21.83
C LYS A 599 -11.94 -11.47 23.08
N GLU A 600 -11.41 -10.52 23.84
CA GLU A 600 -12.21 -9.89 24.90
C GLU A 600 -13.48 -9.33 24.27
N GLU A 601 -14.64 -9.76 24.76
CA GLU A 601 -15.93 -9.36 24.19
C GLU A 601 -16.13 -7.86 24.42
N SER A 602 -16.11 -7.08 23.34
CA SER A 602 -16.79 -5.78 23.33
C SER A 602 -18.28 -6.05 23.19
N ASN A 603 -19.10 -5.30 23.92
CA ASN A 603 -20.55 -5.35 23.76
C ASN A 603 -21.02 -4.75 22.40
N ILE A 604 -20.09 -4.20 21.60
CA ILE A 604 -20.33 -3.74 20.23
C ILE A 604 -19.46 -4.56 19.28
N THR A 605 -20.11 -5.23 18.33
CA THR A 605 -19.46 -6.09 17.34
C THR A 605 -19.92 -5.77 15.93
N VAL A 606 -19.05 -6.00 14.95
CA VAL A 606 -19.44 -6.00 13.54
C VAL A 606 -20.17 -7.32 13.26
N GLU A 607 -21.35 -7.22 12.66
CA GLU A 607 -22.14 -8.36 12.22
C GLU A 607 -22.64 -8.14 10.79
N THR A 608 -22.85 -9.24 10.06
CA THR A 608 -23.54 -9.22 8.79
C THR A 608 -25.00 -9.67 8.92
N TYR A 609 -25.86 -9.20 8.02
CA TYR A 609 -27.22 -9.66 7.88
C TYR A 609 -27.69 -9.54 6.43
N ASN A 610 -28.68 -10.36 6.05
CA ASN A 610 -29.18 -10.38 4.68
C ASN A 610 -30.39 -9.46 4.48
N ASP A 611 -30.42 -8.81 3.33
CA ASP A 611 -31.50 -8.02 2.78
C ASP A 611 -31.88 -8.60 1.41
N ASP A 612 -33.18 -8.80 1.16
CA ASP A 612 -33.65 -9.51 -0.04
C ASP A 612 -33.23 -8.82 -1.36
N LEU A 613 -33.03 -7.50 -1.35
CA LEU A 613 -32.65 -6.72 -2.52
C LEU A 613 -31.14 -6.47 -2.55
N ARG A 614 -30.57 -6.03 -1.42
CA ARG A 614 -29.18 -5.54 -1.33
C ARG A 614 -28.19 -6.62 -0.91
N GLY A 615 -28.63 -7.84 -0.64
CA GLY A 615 -27.76 -8.95 -0.29
C GLY A 615 -27.21 -8.84 1.13
N THR A 616 -25.96 -9.25 1.30
CA THR A 616 -25.24 -9.15 2.57
C THR A 616 -24.93 -7.70 2.93
N LEU A 617 -25.34 -7.29 4.13
CA LEU A 617 -25.15 -5.96 4.70
C LEU A 617 -24.40 -6.03 6.02
N VAL A 618 -23.64 -4.99 6.32
CA VAL A 618 -22.85 -4.83 7.54
C VAL A 618 -23.59 -3.92 8.53
N ARG A 619 -23.50 -4.26 9.81
CA ARG A 619 -23.93 -3.41 10.93
C ARG A 619 -22.98 -3.51 12.12
N LEU A 620 -22.94 -2.46 12.93
CA LEU A 620 -22.38 -2.50 14.28
C LEU A 620 -23.50 -2.83 15.27
N THR A 621 -23.49 -4.03 15.82
CA THR A 621 -24.50 -4.54 16.75
C THR A 621 -24.13 -4.24 18.19
N TYR A 622 -25.10 -3.78 18.97
CA TYR A 622 -24.97 -3.60 20.41
C TYR A 622 -25.65 -4.77 21.12
N GLU A 623 -24.97 -5.42 22.05
CA GLU A 623 -25.50 -6.56 22.82
C GLU A 623 -26.83 -6.22 23.51
N ASN A 624 -26.90 -5.03 24.11
CA ASN A 624 -28.09 -4.51 24.80
C ASN A 624 -29.02 -3.70 23.88
N GLY A 625 -28.73 -3.68 22.58
CA GLY A 625 -29.41 -2.86 21.58
C GLY A 625 -29.21 -1.35 21.78
N ILE A 626 -29.84 -0.60 20.89
CA ILE A 626 -29.91 0.87 20.95
C ILE A 626 -31.35 1.33 20.71
N LYS A 627 -31.59 2.63 20.86
CA LYS A 627 -32.86 3.25 20.53
C LYS A 627 -33.06 3.27 19.01
N ASP A 628 -34.19 2.73 18.56
CA ASP A 628 -34.67 2.93 17.19
C ASP A 628 -35.13 4.39 17.03
N SER A 629 -34.23 5.21 16.47
CA SER A 629 -34.40 6.65 16.45
C SER A 629 -33.64 7.31 15.32
N LYS A 630 -33.96 8.59 15.12
CA LYS A 630 -33.26 9.46 14.19
C LYS A 630 -32.26 10.27 15.01
N ALA A 631 -31.04 9.78 15.10
CA ALA A 631 -29.99 10.46 15.82
C ALA A 631 -29.80 11.88 15.26
N LYS A 632 -29.43 12.80 16.15
CA LYS A 632 -29.06 14.16 15.75
C LYS A 632 -27.74 14.10 15.01
N ILE A 633 -27.75 14.54 13.75
CA ILE A 633 -26.53 14.59 12.93
C ILE A 633 -25.71 15.80 13.28
N LEU A 634 -24.45 15.57 13.64
CA LEU A 634 -23.45 16.59 13.89
C LEU A 634 -22.39 16.57 12.79
N LYS A 635 -21.87 17.76 12.48
CA LYS A 635 -20.68 17.96 11.67
C LYS A 635 -19.70 18.78 12.50
N PRO A 636 -18.78 18.13 13.23
CA PRO A 636 -17.74 18.82 13.97
C PRO A 636 -16.98 19.82 13.09
N LYS A 637 -16.64 20.96 13.68
CA LYS A 637 -15.86 22.00 12.99
C LYS A 637 -14.38 21.87 13.33
N GLN A 638 -13.51 22.32 12.42
CA GLN A 638 -12.07 22.36 12.64
C GLN A 638 -11.67 23.60 13.43
N VAL A 639 -10.83 23.42 14.44
CA VAL A 639 -10.25 24.53 15.23
C VAL A 639 -9.26 25.31 14.36
N LEU A 640 -9.44 26.63 14.25
CA LEU A 640 -8.72 27.46 13.26
C LEU A 640 -7.33 27.97 13.69
N PHE A 641 -7.13 28.22 14.99
CA PHE A 641 -5.93 28.93 15.48
C PHE A 641 -4.89 28.02 16.13
N ASP A 642 -5.19 26.73 16.29
CA ASP A 642 -4.18 25.74 16.63
C ASP A 642 -3.38 25.45 15.36
N LYS A 643 -2.14 25.94 15.33
CA LYS A 643 -1.21 25.59 14.26
C LYS A 643 -0.71 24.17 14.56
N PRO A 644 -0.94 23.19 13.68
CA PRO A 644 -0.39 21.86 13.89
C PRO A 644 1.13 21.93 13.93
N MET A 645 1.74 21.07 14.73
CA MET A 645 3.19 20.90 14.68
C MET A 645 3.55 20.21 13.37
N VAL A 646 4.30 20.88 12.50
CA VAL A 646 4.88 20.24 11.31
C VAL A 646 6.16 19.55 11.73
N VAL A 647 6.18 18.23 11.63
CA VAL A 647 7.34 17.41 12.01
C VAL A 647 7.96 16.85 10.74
N SER A 648 9.10 17.42 10.34
CA SER A 648 9.82 16.98 9.14
C SER A 648 11.05 16.15 9.50
N PHE A 649 11.33 15.18 8.65
CA PHE A 649 12.49 14.29 8.74
C PHE A 649 13.33 14.41 7.47
N ASP A 650 14.59 14.03 7.55
CA ASP A 650 15.44 13.91 6.37
C ASP A 650 14.90 12.79 5.46
N LYS A 651 15.17 12.90 4.16
CA LYS A 651 14.72 11.91 3.19
C LYS A 651 15.27 10.52 3.55
N PRO A 652 14.41 9.48 3.58
CA PRO A 652 14.86 8.12 3.83
C PRO A 652 15.84 7.65 2.74
N LYS A 653 16.70 6.70 3.08
CA LYS A 653 17.51 5.99 2.07
C LYS A 653 16.59 5.12 1.22
N VAL A 654 16.83 5.11 -0.10
CA VAL A 654 16.17 4.14 -1.00
C VAL A 654 16.64 2.74 -0.61
N LYS A 655 15.71 1.89 -0.20
CA LYS A 655 15.94 0.46 0.03
C LYS A 655 15.61 -0.31 -1.24
N ASN A 656 16.36 -1.36 -1.54
CA ASN A 656 15.99 -2.28 -2.61
C ASN A 656 14.80 -3.11 -2.13
N GLN A 657 13.63 -2.84 -2.71
CA GLN A 657 12.36 -3.47 -2.40
C GLN A 657 11.61 -3.81 -3.69
N TYR A 658 10.65 -4.70 -3.55
CA TYR A 658 9.76 -5.19 -4.61
C TYR A 658 8.32 -4.86 -4.25
N TYR A 659 7.60 -4.32 -5.22
CA TYR A 659 6.25 -3.81 -5.07
C TYR A 659 5.29 -4.65 -5.90
N VAL A 660 4.26 -5.20 -5.26
CA VAL A 660 3.21 -5.95 -5.94
C VAL A 660 2.05 -5.03 -6.26
N TYR A 661 1.74 -4.87 -7.54
CA TYR A 661 0.55 -4.14 -7.99
C TYR A 661 -0.45 -5.12 -8.62
N ALA A 662 -1.70 -5.06 -8.18
CA ALA A 662 -2.83 -5.79 -8.75
C ALA A 662 -4.11 -5.00 -8.47
N LEU A 663 -5.21 -5.33 -9.16
CA LEU A 663 -6.52 -4.69 -8.95
C LEU A 663 -6.48 -3.13 -9.05
N GLY A 664 -5.45 -2.60 -9.71
CA GLY A 664 -5.22 -1.17 -9.92
C GLY A 664 -4.64 -0.37 -8.74
N SER A 665 -4.08 -1.05 -7.73
CA SER A 665 -3.37 -0.42 -6.60
C SER A 665 -2.14 -1.23 -6.16
N LEU A 666 -1.30 -0.63 -5.32
CA LEU A 666 -0.26 -1.36 -4.59
C LEU A 666 -0.93 -2.31 -3.59
N GLN A 667 -0.52 -3.57 -3.59
CA GLN A 667 -1.02 -4.62 -2.72
C GLN A 667 -0.03 -4.98 -1.60
N GLY A 668 1.27 -4.80 -1.84
CA GLY A 668 2.28 -5.05 -0.82
C GLY A 668 3.70 -4.63 -1.23
N VAL A 669 4.57 -4.52 -0.22
CA VAL A 669 5.99 -4.22 -0.33
C VAL A 669 6.77 -5.40 0.26
N TYR A 670 7.79 -5.86 -0.44
CA TYR A 670 8.56 -7.06 -0.08
C TYR A 670 10.06 -6.80 -0.24
N GLU A 671 10.87 -7.39 0.63
CA GLU A 671 12.33 -7.37 0.50
C GLU A 671 12.86 -8.41 -0.49
N LYS A 672 12.11 -9.51 -0.69
CA LYS A 672 12.50 -10.62 -1.55
C LYS A 672 11.62 -10.65 -2.79
N ALA A 673 12.27 -10.71 -3.96
CA ALA A 673 11.58 -10.85 -5.25
C ALA A 673 10.69 -12.10 -5.28
N SER A 674 11.15 -13.24 -4.75
CA SER A 674 10.36 -14.47 -4.75
C SER A 674 9.03 -14.35 -3.99
N TYR A 675 9.03 -13.68 -2.84
CA TYR A 675 7.78 -13.47 -2.08
C TYR A 675 6.81 -12.54 -2.82
N ALA A 676 7.35 -11.49 -3.45
CA ALA A 676 6.54 -10.61 -4.29
C ALA A 676 5.94 -11.35 -5.49
N ILE A 677 6.72 -12.21 -6.16
CA ILE A 677 6.28 -13.01 -7.32
C ILE A 677 5.18 -13.98 -6.91
N GLN A 678 5.39 -14.74 -5.84
CA GLN A 678 4.42 -15.70 -5.34
C GLN A 678 3.10 -15.03 -4.95
N GLU A 679 3.15 -13.81 -4.39
CA GLU A 679 1.92 -13.07 -4.11
C GLU A 679 1.27 -12.54 -5.39
N ALA A 680 2.05 -11.91 -6.27
CA ALA A 680 1.56 -11.40 -7.54
C ALA A 680 0.93 -12.50 -8.41
N GLU A 681 1.42 -13.74 -8.33
CA GLU A 681 0.85 -14.87 -9.05
C GLU A 681 -0.56 -15.20 -8.58
N LYS A 682 -0.79 -15.26 -7.26
CA LYS A 682 -2.12 -15.55 -6.68
C LYS A 682 -3.18 -14.55 -7.09
N ILE A 683 -2.81 -13.27 -7.13
CA ILE A 683 -3.74 -12.16 -7.36
C ILE A 683 -3.63 -11.57 -8.77
N LYS A 684 -3.00 -12.31 -9.70
CA LYS A 684 -2.82 -11.89 -11.10
C LYS A 684 -2.28 -10.46 -11.20
N GLY A 685 -1.17 -10.18 -10.51
CA GLY A 685 -0.52 -8.88 -10.39
C GLY A 685 0.71 -8.70 -11.27
N VAL A 686 1.53 -7.72 -10.89
CA VAL A 686 2.88 -7.43 -11.42
C VAL A 686 3.82 -7.09 -10.26
N VAL A 687 5.10 -7.44 -10.40
CA VAL A 687 6.17 -7.14 -9.44
C VAL A 687 7.11 -6.12 -10.05
N ILE A 688 7.34 -5.04 -9.31
CA ILE A 688 8.14 -3.89 -9.75
C ILE A 688 9.24 -3.63 -8.72
N SER A 689 10.45 -3.31 -9.16
CA SER A 689 11.53 -2.93 -8.23
C SER A 689 11.44 -1.47 -7.77
N SER A 690 12.25 -1.12 -6.77
CA SER A 690 12.47 0.27 -6.31
C SER A 690 12.86 1.26 -7.42
N SER A 691 13.41 0.75 -8.53
CA SER A 691 13.80 1.53 -9.72
C SER A 691 12.71 1.59 -10.81
N GLN A 692 11.52 1.06 -10.51
CA GLN A 692 10.37 0.90 -11.40
C GLN A 692 10.51 -0.12 -12.54
N GLU A 693 11.55 -0.95 -12.53
CA GLU A 693 11.69 -2.02 -13.53
C GLU A 693 10.75 -3.19 -13.22
N TYR A 694 10.22 -3.82 -14.27
CA TYR A 694 9.38 -5.01 -14.14
C TYR A 694 10.25 -6.22 -13.82
N VAL A 695 10.00 -6.81 -12.65
CA VAL A 695 10.66 -8.03 -12.19
C VAL A 695 9.84 -9.26 -12.60
N TRP A 696 8.52 -9.13 -12.60
CA TRP A 696 7.60 -10.20 -12.98
C TRP A 696 6.22 -9.68 -13.37
N GLU A 697 5.54 -10.34 -14.31
CA GLU A 697 4.16 -10.02 -14.67
C GLU A 697 3.32 -11.28 -14.92
N SER A 698 2.14 -11.35 -14.30
CA SER A 698 1.25 -12.50 -14.45
C SER A 698 0.77 -12.67 -15.89
N GLY A 699 0.97 -13.86 -16.46
CA GLY A 699 0.49 -14.20 -17.80
C GLY A 699 1.13 -13.39 -18.94
N ASN A 700 2.24 -12.70 -18.70
CA ASN A 700 3.01 -11.98 -19.72
C ASN A 700 4.24 -12.78 -20.19
N THR A 701 4.04 -14.07 -20.45
CA THR A 701 5.11 -15.02 -20.75
C THR A 701 4.71 -15.77 -22.02
N PRO A 702 5.51 -15.73 -23.12
CA PRO A 702 5.22 -16.48 -24.33
C PRO A 702 5.32 -17.99 -24.09
N ASP A 703 4.61 -18.82 -24.88
CA ASP A 703 4.60 -20.29 -24.72
C ASP A 703 5.97 -20.95 -24.97
N ILE A 704 6.82 -20.30 -25.77
CA ILE A 704 8.17 -20.76 -26.11
C ILE A 704 9.15 -19.60 -26.09
N TYR A 705 10.30 -19.84 -25.48
CA TYR A 705 11.40 -18.89 -25.52
C TYR A 705 12.76 -19.59 -25.34
N GLU A 706 13.80 -19.03 -25.97
CA GLU A 706 15.18 -19.43 -25.73
C GLU A 706 16.08 -18.19 -25.81
N VAL A 707 16.91 -18.01 -24.79
CA VAL A 707 17.87 -16.90 -24.67
C VAL A 707 18.90 -17.00 -25.79
N ASN A 708 19.15 -15.88 -26.46
CA ASN A 708 20.10 -15.82 -27.56
C ASN A 708 21.56 -15.97 -27.09
N ASN A 709 22.43 -16.46 -27.97
CA ASN A 709 23.89 -16.59 -27.75
C ASN A 709 24.27 -17.44 -26.52
N MET A 710 23.59 -18.57 -26.31
CA MET A 710 23.86 -19.52 -25.22
C MET A 710 24.52 -20.82 -25.72
N ASP A 711 25.82 -20.75 -26.01
CA ASP A 711 26.63 -21.92 -26.34
C ASP A 711 26.99 -22.74 -25.09
N GLU A 712 27.13 -24.05 -25.29
CA GLU A 712 27.69 -24.98 -24.32
C GLU A 712 29.03 -24.48 -23.74
N PHE A 713 29.20 -24.65 -22.43
CA PHE A 713 30.37 -24.23 -21.68
C PHE A 713 30.64 -25.22 -20.55
N ARG A 714 31.89 -25.28 -20.07
CA ARG A 714 32.32 -26.22 -19.03
C ARG A 714 33.09 -25.48 -17.95
N THR A 715 33.05 -26.00 -16.72
CA THR A 715 33.89 -25.52 -15.62
C THR A 715 35.39 -25.53 -15.98
N GLY A 716 36.07 -24.45 -15.64
CA GLY A 716 37.53 -24.35 -15.62
C GLY A 716 38.16 -25.12 -14.45
N GLU A 717 39.50 -25.21 -14.45
CA GLU A 717 40.23 -25.88 -13.36
C GLU A 717 40.03 -25.15 -12.03
N GLY A 718 39.43 -25.83 -11.04
CA GLY A 718 39.14 -25.26 -9.72
C GLY A 718 37.89 -24.38 -9.65
N GLU A 719 37.18 -24.19 -10.77
CA GLU A 719 35.96 -23.39 -10.84
C GLU A 719 34.72 -24.21 -10.43
N SER A 720 33.82 -23.61 -9.63
CA SER A 720 32.53 -24.21 -9.31
C SER A 720 31.55 -24.09 -10.48
N THR A 721 30.56 -24.98 -10.53
CA THR A 721 29.47 -24.90 -11.53
C THR A 721 28.70 -23.57 -11.44
N LEU A 722 28.49 -23.06 -10.22
CA LEU A 722 27.88 -21.74 -9.99
C LEU A 722 28.72 -20.60 -10.60
N ALA A 723 30.03 -20.58 -10.35
CA ALA A 723 30.92 -19.55 -10.90
C ALA A 723 30.96 -19.62 -12.44
N ALA A 724 30.97 -20.82 -13.01
CA ALA A 724 30.92 -21.01 -14.46
C ALA A 724 29.61 -20.47 -15.06
N CYS A 725 28.46 -20.74 -14.43
CA CYS A 725 27.17 -20.18 -14.83
C CYS A 725 27.17 -18.64 -14.78
N LEU A 726 27.66 -18.05 -13.68
CA LEU A 726 27.79 -16.60 -13.56
C LEU A 726 28.70 -16.02 -14.65
N ASN A 727 29.88 -16.58 -14.86
CA ASN A 727 30.81 -16.15 -15.91
C ASN A 727 30.19 -16.23 -17.31
N ARG A 728 29.31 -17.21 -17.58
CA ARG A 728 28.56 -17.27 -18.84
C ARG A 728 27.57 -16.11 -18.98
N ILE A 729 26.86 -15.75 -17.90
CA ILE A 729 25.97 -14.58 -17.88
C ILE A 729 26.77 -13.28 -18.04
N LEU A 730 27.88 -13.12 -17.31
CA LEU A 730 28.76 -11.95 -17.42
C LEU A 730 29.23 -11.73 -18.85
N LYS A 731 29.59 -12.81 -19.56
CA LYS A 731 29.94 -12.76 -20.97
C LYS A 731 28.76 -12.34 -21.87
N LEU A 732 27.55 -12.85 -21.61
CA LEU A 732 26.34 -12.46 -22.34
C LEU A 732 26.07 -10.95 -22.22
N GLU A 733 26.26 -10.41 -21.03
CA GLU A 733 26.01 -8.99 -20.72
C GLU A 733 27.23 -8.08 -21.03
N GLY A 734 28.33 -8.64 -21.52
CA GLY A 734 29.53 -7.90 -21.91
C GLY A 734 30.39 -7.40 -20.73
N ALA A 735 30.20 -7.97 -19.55
CA ALA A 735 30.92 -7.67 -18.30
C ALA A 735 32.08 -8.68 -18.05
N GLU A 736 32.88 -8.97 -19.09
CA GLU A 736 33.99 -9.96 -19.02
C GLU A 736 35.15 -9.53 -18.10
N ASP A 737 35.15 -8.28 -17.63
CA ASP A 737 36.11 -7.76 -16.67
C ASP A 737 35.85 -8.18 -15.21
N ILE A 738 34.66 -8.69 -14.91
CA ILE A 738 34.29 -9.26 -13.61
C ILE A 738 34.59 -10.77 -13.61
N ASN A 739 35.22 -11.28 -12.55
CA ASN A 739 35.48 -12.71 -12.38
C ASN A 739 34.62 -13.29 -11.25
N ALA A 740 33.63 -14.11 -11.60
CA ALA A 740 32.65 -14.62 -10.63
C ALA A 740 33.28 -15.41 -9.49
N SER A 741 34.30 -16.25 -9.75
CA SER A 741 34.99 -17.01 -8.70
C SER A 741 35.63 -16.09 -7.66
N THR A 742 36.29 -15.02 -8.11
CA THR A 742 36.93 -14.03 -7.22
C THR A 742 35.90 -13.27 -6.39
N GLU A 743 34.79 -12.85 -7.00
CA GLU A 743 33.75 -12.11 -6.28
C GLU A 743 33.01 -12.98 -5.25
N LEU A 744 32.73 -14.25 -5.58
CA LEU A 744 32.17 -15.22 -4.63
C LEU A 744 33.14 -15.49 -3.47
N GLU A 745 34.45 -15.63 -3.74
CA GLU A 745 35.48 -15.77 -2.69
C GLU A 745 35.57 -14.53 -1.78
N ASN A 746 35.29 -13.34 -2.34
CA ASN A 746 35.20 -12.09 -1.59
C ASN A 746 33.89 -11.95 -0.79
N GLY A 747 32.99 -12.94 -0.87
CA GLY A 747 31.75 -12.99 -0.11
C GLY A 747 30.56 -12.28 -0.74
N LYS A 748 30.65 -11.86 -2.02
CA LYS A 748 29.47 -11.36 -2.75
C LYS A 748 28.54 -12.52 -3.09
N SER A 749 27.25 -12.28 -2.97
CA SER A 749 26.23 -13.17 -3.48
C SER A 749 26.15 -13.13 -5.01
N PRO A 750 25.62 -14.19 -5.65
CA PRO A 750 25.33 -14.18 -7.09
C PRO A 750 24.48 -12.98 -7.55
N ALA A 751 23.48 -12.58 -6.76
CA ALA A 751 22.61 -11.44 -7.06
C ALA A 751 23.37 -10.10 -7.05
N GLU A 752 24.29 -9.90 -6.11
CA GLU A 752 25.15 -8.70 -6.07
C GLU A 752 26.08 -8.64 -7.29
N ILE A 753 26.69 -9.77 -7.66
CA ILE A 753 27.56 -9.86 -8.84
C ILE A 753 26.78 -9.49 -10.11
N LEU A 754 25.56 -10.01 -10.27
CA LEU A 754 24.71 -9.71 -11.43
C LEU A 754 24.27 -8.24 -11.45
N THR A 755 23.89 -7.68 -10.30
CA THR A 755 23.52 -6.25 -10.17
C THR A 755 24.65 -5.34 -10.65
N GLU A 756 25.89 -5.60 -10.22
CA GLU A 756 27.06 -4.82 -10.64
C GLU A 756 27.39 -5.00 -12.12
N ALA A 757 27.24 -6.22 -12.65
CA ALA A 757 27.59 -6.56 -14.01
C ALA A 757 26.64 -5.98 -15.05
N THR A 758 25.33 -6.00 -14.79
CA THR A 758 24.32 -5.60 -15.77
C THR A 758 23.98 -4.12 -15.67
N GLY A 759 24.21 -3.50 -14.52
CA GLY A 759 23.72 -2.16 -14.20
C GLY A 759 22.21 -2.11 -13.91
N GLY A 760 21.54 -3.26 -13.97
CA GLY A 760 20.17 -3.48 -13.54
C GLY A 760 20.12 -4.03 -12.12
N GLU A 761 19.27 -5.04 -11.87
CA GLU A 761 19.07 -5.61 -10.53
C GLU A 761 19.08 -7.14 -10.57
N GLY A 762 20.02 -7.75 -9.86
CA GLY A 762 20.08 -9.19 -9.63
C GLY A 762 19.27 -9.57 -8.39
N PHE A 763 18.59 -10.70 -8.44
CA PHE A 763 17.69 -11.12 -7.36
C PHE A 763 17.68 -12.62 -7.12
N ASP A 764 17.42 -12.96 -5.86
CA ASP A 764 17.23 -14.32 -5.38
C ASP A 764 15.75 -14.71 -5.56
N LEU A 765 15.53 -15.77 -6.34
CA LEU A 765 14.23 -16.35 -6.64
C LEU A 765 14.00 -17.65 -5.86
N THR A 766 14.72 -17.86 -4.76
CA THR A 766 14.55 -19.03 -3.89
C THR A 766 13.10 -19.18 -3.46
N GLY A 767 12.56 -20.37 -3.71
CA GLY A 767 11.17 -20.73 -3.42
C GLY A 767 10.23 -20.60 -4.62
N CYS A 768 10.62 -19.89 -5.68
CA CYS A 768 9.83 -19.83 -6.91
C CYS A 768 9.72 -21.20 -7.59
N THR A 769 8.65 -21.43 -8.33
CA THR A 769 8.52 -22.61 -9.20
C THR A 769 9.28 -22.42 -10.52
N PRO A 770 9.60 -23.51 -11.25
CA PRO A 770 10.11 -23.42 -12.62
C PRO A 770 9.19 -22.63 -13.57
N GLU A 771 7.89 -22.60 -13.31
CA GLU A 771 6.93 -21.85 -14.12
C GLU A 771 7.08 -20.33 -13.89
N GLU A 772 7.22 -19.91 -12.64
CA GLU A 772 7.42 -18.50 -12.26
C GLU A 772 8.68 -17.89 -12.90
N ILE A 773 9.77 -18.66 -13.04
CA ILE A 773 11.03 -18.16 -13.63
C ILE A 773 10.99 -18.02 -15.16
N ARG A 774 9.95 -18.54 -15.83
CA ARG A 774 9.81 -18.42 -17.29
C ARG A 774 9.74 -16.96 -17.73
N TYR A 775 9.13 -16.10 -16.92
CA TYR A 775 9.07 -14.66 -17.19
C TYR A 775 10.49 -14.08 -17.36
N THR A 776 11.38 -14.34 -16.41
CA THR A 776 12.79 -13.91 -16.45
C THR A 776 13.48 -14.42 -17.72
N ILE A 777 13.32 -15.71 -18.04
CA ILE A 777 13.90 -16.32 -19.25
C ILE A 777 13.40 -15.62 -20.52
N SER A 778 12.10 -15.30 -20.59
CA SER A 778 11.46 -14.65 -21.74
C SER A 778 11.90 -13.22 -22.01
N HIS A 779 12.69 -12.62 -21.11
CA HIS A 779 13.23 -11.27 -21.23
C HIS A 779 14.73 -11.27 -21.60
N GLU A 780 15.19 -12.28 -22.36
CA GLU A 780 16.60 -12.51 -22.73
C GLU A 780 17.54 -12.66 -21.51
N THR A 781 17.04 -13.11 -20.35
CA THR A 781 17.87 -13.31 -19.15
C THR A 781 17.85 -14.77 -18.69
N PRO A 782 18.95 -15.53 -18.82
CA PRO A 782 18.97 -16.92 -18.38
C PRO A 782 18.98 -16.99 -16.84
N VAL A 783 18.48 -18.09 -16.29
CA VAL A 783 18.31 -18.28 -14.85
C VAL A 783 19.24 -19.36 -14.34
N ILE A 784 20.02 -19.07 -13.30
CA ILE A 784 20.82 -20.09 -12.63
C ILE A 784 19.89 -20.91 -11.73
N ALA A 785 19.93 -22.23 -11.88
CA ALA A 785 19.19 -23.16 -11.02
C ALA A 785 20.17 -24.04 -10.23
N MET A 786 19.99 -24.13 -8.92
CA MET A 786 20.77 -25.03 -8.08
C MET A 786 20.09 -26.40 -8.05
N LEU A 787 20.82 -27.46 -8.42
CA LEU A 787 20.34 -28.85 -8.32
C LEU A 787 20.71 -29.47 -6.96
N SER A 788 21.81 -29.01 -6.38
CA SER A 788 22.29 -29.35 -5.04
C SER A 788 23.05 -28.14 -4.44
N VAL A 789 23.67 -28.32 -3.28
CA VAL A 789 24.53 -27.29 -2.65
C VAL A 789 25.74 -26.94 -3.52
N ASP A 790 26.24 -27.88 -4.32
CA ASP A 790 27.50 -27.81 -5.06
C ASP A 790 27.34 -27.91 -6.59
N HIS A 791 26.10 -28.07 -7.09
CA HIS A 791 25.81 -28.23 -8.52
C HIS A 791 24.78 -27.21 -8.99
N ALA A 792 25.22 -26.25 -9.80
CA ALA A 792 24.39 -25.29 -10.51
C ALA A 792 24.32 -25.60 -12.01
N VAL A 793 23.18 -25.31 -12.62
CA VAL A 793 22.97 -25.34 -14.08
C VAL A 793 22.40 -24.01 -14.55
N LEU A 794 22.49 -23.73 -15.85
CA LEU A 794 21.96 -22.50 -16.44
C LEU A 794 20.75 -22.82 -17.31
N VAL A 795 19.56 -22.40 -16.87
CA VAL A 795 18.31 -22.55 -17.62
C VAL A 795 18.23 -21.45 -18.66
N ILE A 796 18.11 -21.83 -19.92
CA ILE A 796 18.26 -20.93 -21.08
C ILE A 796 17.01 -20.85 -21.95
N GLY A 797 16.00 -21.68 -21.69
CA GLY A 797 14.79 -21.69 -22.51
C GLY A 797 13.74 -22.65 -22.00
N TYR A 798 12.55 -22.51 -22.55
CA TYR A 798 11.42 -23.36 -22.24
C TYR A 798 10.44 -23.46 -23.41
N THR A 799 9.62 -24.49 -23.34
CA THR A 799 8.35 -24.68 -24.04
C THR A 799 7.32 -25.17 -23.02
N ASP A 800 6.05 -25.26 -23.40
CA ASP A 800 5.02 -25.92 -22.57
C ASP A 800 5.42 -27.33 -22.09
N ALA A 801 6.24 -28.03 -22.88
CA ALA A 801 6.59 -29.42 -22.63
C ALA A 801 7.98 -29.62 -21.99
N LYS A 802 8.88 -28.63 -22.07
CA LYS A 802 10.29 -28.81 -21.69
C LYS A 802 10.97 -27.52 -21.24
N TYR A 803 11.93 -27.65 -20.33
CA TYR A 803 12.97 -26.66 -20.06
C TYR A 803 14.28 -27.10 -20.72
N ALA A 804 15.02 -26.15 -21.29
CA ALA A 804 16.36 -26.33 -21.80
C ALA A 804 17.37 -25.71 -20.83
N TYR A 805 18.42 -26.46 -20.47
CA TYR A 805 19.48 -25.98 -19.58
C TYR A 805 20.85 -26.48 -20.03
N LEU A 806 21.89 -25.74 -19.64
CA LEU A 806 23.29 -26.09 -19.86
C LEU A 806 23.90 -26.54 -18.53
N ASP A 807 24.57 -27.69 -18.53
CA ASP A 807 25.27 -28.19 -17.35
C ASP A 807 26.78 -28.00 -17.51
N PRO A 808 27.42 -27.09 -16.75
CA PRO A 808 28.86 -26.88 -16.87
C PRO A 808 29.71 -28.03 -16.33
N ALA A 809 29.15 -29.02 -15.63
CA ALA A 809 29.90 -30.16 -15.12
C ALA A 809 30.32 -31.12 -16.25
N ASP A 810 29.41 -31.42 -17.17
CA ASP A 810 29.68 -32.24 -18.35
C ASP A 810 29.95 -31.39 -19.61
N GLY A 811 29.46 -30.16 -19.63
CA GLY A 811 29.59 -29.23 -20.74
C GLY A 811 28.56 -29.45 -21.85
N GLU A 812 27.44 -30.10 -21.54
CA GLU A 812 26.41 -30.48 -22.51
C GLU A 812 25.09 -29.71 -22.29
N ARG A 813 24.29 -29.62 -23.37
CA ARG A 813 22.91 -29.14 -23.32
C ARG A 813 21.93 -30.27 -23.00
N HIS A 814 21.08 -30.02 -22.02
CA HIS A 814 20.05 -30.96 -21.57
C HIS A 814 18.65 -30.39 -21.75
N SER A 815 17.65 -31.27 -21.63
CA SER A 815 16.25 -30.89 -21.54
C SER A 815 15.52 -31.72 -20.49
N ALA A 816 14.65 -31.10 -19.72
CA ALA A 816 13.79 -31.75 -18.74
C ALA A 816 12.33 -31.37 -18.97
N THR A 817 11.40 -32.28 -18.76
CA THR A 817 9.97 -31.95 -18.64
C THR A 817 9.72 -31.08 -17.40
N PRO A 818 8.57 -30.38 -17.28
CA PRO A 818 8.25 -29.60 -16.09
C PRO A 818 8.35 -30.39 -14.78
N ASP A 819 7.83 -31.63 -14.76
CA ASP A 819 7.90 -32.50 -13.58
C ASP A 819 9.35 -32.92 -13.25
N GLU A 820 10.15 -33.23 -14.28
CA GLU A 820 11.57 -33.54 -14.09
C GLU A 820 12.34 -32.33 -13.56
N MET A 821 12.10 -31.13 -14.10
CA MET A 821 12.74 -29.90 -13.64
C MET A 821 12.37 -29.61 -12.18
N ASN A 822 11.08 -29.70 -11.83
CA ASN A 822 10.62 -29.60 -10.44
C ASN A 822 11.34 -30.59 -9.53
N GLY A 823 11.47 -31.85 -9.97
CA GLY A 823 12.20 -32.88 -9.23
C GLY A 823 13.68 -32.52 -9.03
N LEU A 824 14.34 -32.04 -10.08
CA LEU A 824 15.77 -31.66 -10.07
C LEU A 824 16.08 -30.53 -9.08
N VAL A 825 15.21 -29.52 -8.97
CA VAL A 825 15.45 -28.36 -8.10
C VAL A 825 14.86 -28.50 -6.68
N SER A 826 13.93 -29.44 -6.47
CA SER A 826 13.26 -29.61 -5.17
C SER A 826 14.24 -29.92 -4.03
N GLY A 827 15.30 -30.69 -4.31
CA GLY A 827 16.32 -31.07 -3.33
C GLY A 827 17.18 -29.90 -2.86
N SER A 828 17.23 -28.81 -3.62
CA SER A 828 17.91 -27.57 -3.26
C SER A 828 16.99 -26.54 -2.61
N GLY A 829 15.69 -26.84 -2.46
CA GLY A 829 14.69 -25.88 -1.98
C GLY A 829 14.27 -24.87 -3.04
N ASN A 830 14.31 -25.24 -4.33
CA ASN A 830 13.95 -24.40 -5.47
C ASN A 830 14.77 -23.08 -5.51
N VAL A 831 16.09 -23.21 -5.49
CA VAL A 831 16.98 -22.05 -5.50
C VAL A 831 17.29 -21.64 -6.93
N PHE A 832 16.83 -20.44 -7.27
CA PHE A 832 16.99 -19.81 -8.57
C PHE A 832 17.61 -18.42 -8.40
N ILE A 833 18.47 -18.02 -9.32
CA ILE A 833 19.06 -16.67 -9.35
C ILE A 833 18.82 -16.07 -10.73
N GLY A 834 18.19 -14.89 -10.75
CA GLY A 834 17.86 -14.14 -11.96
C GLY A 834 18.30 -12.68 -11.86
N TYR A 835 18.01 -11.92 -12.92
CA TYR A 835 18.25 -10.48 -12.95
C TYR A 835 17.35 -9.79 -13.98
N VAL A 836 17.19 -8.47 -13.83
CA VAL A 836 16.61 -7.56 -14.82
C VAL A 836 17.68 -6.55 -15.25
N LYS A 837 17.57 -6.04 -16.48
CA LYS A 837 18.56 -5.16 -17.13
C LYS A 837 18.30 -3.69 -16.90
#